data_AF-A0A836VXC5-F1
#
_entry.id   AF-A0A836VXC5-F1
#
_cell.length_a   1.000
_cell.length_b   1.000
_cell.length_c   1.000
_cell.angle_alpha   90.00
_cell.angle_beta   90.00
_cell.angle_gamma   90.00
#
_symmetry.space_group_name_H-M   'P 1'
#
loop_
_entity.id
_entity.type
_entity.pdbx_description
1 polymer ?
#
loop_
_entity_poly.entity_id
_entity_poly.type
_entity_poly.pdbx_seq_one_letter_code
_entity_poly.pdbx_strand_id
1 'polypeptide(L)'
;LITKREEVPNLSNDNWENFVKGYILFSKYSLDDAKKFFKKIYDDIHSPLSAYFLGLAYLQDNNINKAYQYFQHASDDYTYFIYPIMEIGKMKINKGLYDEAIEIFKKLSVKFPNNYMIHTFLGWIYKRRGWEKEARQELERVIDIYPDYTFPHYLLASMYDENMWTEDAIEEYSKILSLNITHGPAFSSLLSLYMQIRDKERAVSLVKKRLEIHPTDINLYLKLVSIYRAFKDEEKAIETLRKALSVTIYHPLIYKELGMMYHYEGNDTKAFDCFAKALDLDPALLALKDYLKFLKNQGKAQEVDAWSIIKKSPTHEKYPEADALILLDKTKKIIYPDGTSTTYYHKIIKIFTIDGRERYGEFFINYILGGQRIKIIRARTFKPNGEVVEATSIKDIKPMEGYRLYSDLAQKIISLPALSPGSSIEVYYSVDDLGREIMGKNFQDTFYFQSYDPILHSVYILKVPKGKKFRYKVVGINIKPEVKEEKGDVIYKWEARDLPQILPEPSMPPYNEIATYLFISSFKSWKEISDWVYEISEPQIKAGNELKKKVKELVKNTGSRMDKIKRIYEYVITNIRYVGLEFGISGFMPHKADEVFRYKYGDCKDKATLMKSMLSLVGIKSYFTLIRTRDLGHLDKDIPGLKFNHAILTVKDDKGNFIFLDGTAEDTPFGELPGMDQGTEVMVVTKDGPIFKKIPIFSYTTNEKN
;
A
#
# COMPACT_ATOMS: atom_id res chain seq x y z
N LEU A 1 25.81 -6.22 -38.20
CA LEU A 1 24.67 -6.97 -38.78
C LEU A 1 25.01 -7.59 -40.13
N ILE A 2 25.93 -7.03 -40.93
CA ILE A 2 26.48 -7.72 -42.12
C ILE A 2 28.00 -7.61 -42.01
N THR A 3 28.65 -8.68 -41.53
CA THR A 3 30.11 -8.72 -41.35
C THR A 3 30.81 -9.47 -42.47
N LYS A 4 30.06 -10.22 -43.30
CA LYS A 4 30.59 -10.90 -44.48
C LYS A 4 29.68 -10.69 -45.68
N ARG A 5 30.28 -10.36 -46.83
CA ARG A 5 29.61 -10.22 -48.13
C ARG A 5 28.92 -11.53 -48.58
N GLU A 6 29.31 -12.65 -48.00
CA GLU A 6 28.79 -14.01 -48.24
C GLU A 6 27.45 -14.29 -47.52
N GLU A 7 27.04 -13.46 -46.56
CA GLU A 7 25.78 -13.62 -45.80
C GLU A 7 24.57 -12.92 -46.47
N VAL A 8 24.78 -12.28 -47.63
CA VAL A 8 23.75 -11.58 -48.40
C VAL A 8 23.68 -12.23 -49.78
N PRO A 9 22.48 -12.58 -50.30
CA PRO A 9 22.37 -13.04 -51.69
C PRO A 9 22.93 -11.97 -52.63
N ASN A 10 23.55 -12.37 -53.75
CA ASN A 10 24.20 -11.49 -54.74
C ASN A 10 23.26 -10.36 -55.22
N LEU A 11 23.23 -9.24 -54.49
CA LEU A 11 22.57 -8.01 -54.89
C LEU A 11 23.41 -7.37 -56.01
N SER A 12 22.75 -6.93 -57.08
CA SER A 12 23.37 -6.05 -58.08
C SER A 12 23.84 -4.74 -57.43
N ASN A 13 24.77 -4.02 -58.08
CA ASN A 13 25.23 -2.71 -57.58
C ASN A 13 24.06 -1.74 -57.37
N ASP A 14 23.07 -1.75 -58.28
CA ASP A 14 21.87 -0.92 -58.17
C ASP A 14 21.01 -1.28 -56.96
N ASN A 15 20.86 -2.58 -56.66
CA ASN A 15 20.12 -3.03 -55.49
C ASN A 15 20.86 -2.76 -54.17
N TRP A 16 22.20 -2.80 -54.18
CA TRP A 16 23.01 -2.35 -53.06
C TRP A 16 22.85 -0.85 -52.79
N GLU A 17 22.85 -0.02 -53.84
CA GLU A 17 22.64 1.41 -53.70
C GLU A 17 21.24 1.73 -53.13
N ASN A 18 20.20 1.07 -53.66
CA ASN A 18 18.84 1.19 -53.13
C ASN A 18 18.74 0.73 -51.67
N PHE A 19 19.46 -0.34 -51.29
CA PHE A 19 19.44 -0.86 -49.93
C PHE A 19 20.05 0.15 -48.95
N VAL A 20 21.21 0.73 -49.28
CA VAL A 20 21.88 1.73 -48.45
C VAL A 20 21.01 2.98 -48.30
N LYS A 21 20.38 3.46 -49.39
CA LYS A 21 19.43 4.59 -49.34
C LYS A 21 18.25 4.28 -48.42
N GLY A 22 17.64 3.10 -48.56
CA GLY A 22 16.55 2.65 -47.70
C GLY A 22 16.96 2.57 -46.22
N TYR A 23 18.14 2.04 -45.93
CA TYR A 23 18.66 1.90 -44.56
C TYR A 23 18.95 3.24 -43.88
N ILE A 24 19.52 4.21 -44.62
CA ILE A 24 19.75 5.57 -44.11
C ILE A 24 18.42 6.24 -43.78
N LEU A 25 17.42 6.12 -44.67
CA LEU A 25 16.09 6.69 -44.45
C LEU A 25 15.37 6.04 -43.27
N PHE A 26 15.47 4.71 -43.14
CA PHE A 26 14.94 3.97 -41.99
C PHE A 26 15.55 4.45 -40.66
N SER A 27 16.88 4.62 -40.62
CA SER A 27 17.60 5.13 -39.44
C SER A 27 17.22 6.58 -39.08
N LYS A 28 16.76 7.37 -40.06
CA LYS A 28 16.23 8.73 -39.88
C LYS A 28 14.73 8.77 -39.58
N TYR A 29 14.08 7.62 -39.35
CA TYR A 29 12.64 7.50 -39.12
C TYR A 29 11.77 7.95 -40.32
N SER A 30 12.33 8.06 -41.52
CA SER A 30 11.60 8.36 -42.77
C SER A 30 11.03 7.06 -43.37
N LEU A 31 10.05 6.47 -42.68
CA LEU A 31 9.59 5.09 -42.95
C LEU A 31 8.95 4.90 -44.33
N ASP A 32 8.17 5.85 -44.83
CA ASP A 32 7.50 5.71 -46.14
C ASP A 32 8.49 5.63 -47.30
N ASP A 33 9.51 6.47 -47.29
CA ASP A 33 10.54 6.44 -48.33
C ASP A 33 11.47 5.24 -48.17
N ALA A 34 11.82 4.87 -46.92
CA ALA A 34 12.56 3.64 -46.66
C ALA A 34 11.84 2.40 -47.22
N LYS A 35 10.52 2.29 -46.98
CA LYS A 35 9.67 1.22 -47.52
C LYS A 35 9.71 1.19 -49.05
N LYS A 36 9.71 2.33 -49.74
CA LYS A 36 9.79 2.38 -51.22
C LYS A 36 11.10 1.74 -51.72
N PHE A 37 12.23 2.10 -51.12
CA PHE A 37 13.54 1.57 -51.54
C PHE A 37 13.67 0.08 -51.25
N PHE A 38 13.27 -0.38 -50.06
CA PHE A 38 13.31 -1.81 -49.75
C PHE A 38 12.32 -2.61 -50.61
N LYS A 39 11.13 -2.06 -50.89
CA LYS A 39 10.12 -2.69 -51.75
C LYS A 39 10.61 -2.84 -53.18
N LYS A 40 11.33 -1.85 -53.72
CA LYS A 40 11.92 -1.95 -55.07
C LYS A 40 12.86 -3.16 -55.20
N ILE A 41 13.68 -3.41 -54.19
CA ILE A 41 14.60 -4.57 -54.16
C ILE A 41 13.81 -5.87 -53.97
N TYR A 42 12.80 -5.85 -53.10
CA TYR A 42 11.95 -7.01 -52.84
C TYR A 42 11.16 -7.42 -54.09
N ASP A 43 10.56 -6.48 -54.81
CA ASP A 43 9.76 -6.77 -56.00
C ASP A 43 10.65 -7.25 -57.17
N ASP A 44 11.93 -6.84 -57.23
CA ASP A 44 12.89 -7.24 -58.27
C ASP A 44 13.40 -8.67 -58.07
N ILE A 45 13.96 -8.99 -56.90
CA ILE A 45 14.65 -10.26 -56.66
C ILE A 45 14.17 -11.04 -55.43
N HIS A 46 13.09 -10.58 -54.77
CA HIS A 46 12.52 -11.22 -53.60
C HIS A 46 13.54 -11.41 -52.46
N SER A 47 14.46 -10.44 -52.31
CA SER A 47 15.57 -10.55 -51.37
C SER A 47 15.10 -10.70 -49.91
N PRO A 48 15.53 -11.74 -49.18
CA PRO A 48 15.20 -11.93 -47.75
C PRO A 48 15.64 -10.74 -46.89
N LEU A 49 16.77 -10.13 -47.22
CA LEU A 49 17.28 -8.94 -46.52
C LEU A 49 16.32 -7.76 -46.70
N SER A 50 15.87 -7.51 -47.94
CA SER A 50 14.91 -6.43 -48.22
C SER A 50 13.54 -6.69 -47.56
N ALA A 51 13.08 -7.94 -47.55
CA ALA A 51 11.86 -8.37 -46.87
C ALA A 51 11.96 -8.13 -45.35
N TYR A 52 13.08 -8.47 -44.72
CA TYR A 52 13.29 -8.21 -43.29
C TYR A 52 13.23 -6.73 -42.94
N PHE A 53 13.91 -5.88 -43.71
CA PHE A 53 13.89 -4.43 -43.47
C PHE A 53 12.53 -3.78 -43.80
N LEU A 54 11.78 -4.31 -44.78
CA LEU A 54 10.36 -3.97 -44.94
C LEU A 54 9.55 -4.35 -43.70
N GLY A 55 9.77 -5.55 -43.18
CA GLY A 55 9.14 -6.03 -41.95
C GLY A 55 9.40 -5.11 -40.76
N LEU A 56 10.66 -4.72 -40.53
CA LEU A 56 11.05 -3.76 -39.49
C LEU A 56 10.40 -2.38 -39.70
N ALA A 57 10.41 -1.86 -40.93
CA ALA A 57 9.79 -0.58 -41.25
C ALA A 57 8.28 -0.58 -40.99
N TYR A 58 7.58 -1.64 -41.37
CA TYR A 58 6.16 -1.80 -41.05
C TYR A 58 5.92 -2.01 -39.56
N LEU A 59 6.81 -2.70 -38.84
CA LEU A 59 6.70 -2.88 -37.39
C LEU A 59 6.83 -1.54 -36.65
N GLN A 60 7.77 -0.70 -37.05
CA GLN A 60 7.98 0.64 -36.51
C GLN A 60 6.84 1.61 -36.86
N ASP A 61 6.19 1.39 -38.00
CA ASP A 61 4.95 2.04 -38.45
C ASP A 61 3.68 1.42 -37.81
N ASN A 62 3.86 0.55 -36.81
CA ASN A 62 2.80 -0.15 -36.07
C ASN A 62 1.86 -1.02 -36.95
N ASN A 63 2.28 -1.38 -38.16
CA ASN A 63 1.56 -2.27 -39.07
C ASN A 63 2.00 -3.73 -38.89
N ILE A 64 1.57 -4.32 -37.77
CA ILE A 64 1.98 -5.65 -37.29
C ILE A 64 1.69 -6.76 -38.32
N ASN A 65 0.58 -6.67 -39.06
CA ASN A 65 0.19 -7.72 -40.01
C ASN A 65 1.11 -7.74 -41.24
N LYS A 66 1.42 -6.57 -41.82
CA LYS A 66 2.38 -6.49 -42.92
C LYS A 66 3.78 -6.85 -42.45
N ALA A 67 4.17 -6.40 -41.26
CA ALA A 67 5.45 -6.76 -40.67
C ALA A 67 5.63 -8.29 -40.59
N TYR A 68 4.60 -8.99 -40.09
CA TYR A 68 4.59 -10.44 -40.00
C TYR A 68 4.72 -11.13 -41.37
N GLN A 69 3.96 -10.68 -42.37
CA GLN A 69 4.02 -11.22 -43.74
C GLN A 69 5.44 -11.10 -44.32
N TYR A 70 6.05 -9.92 -44.20
CA TYR A 70 7.39 -9.70 -44.73
C TYR A 70 8.47 -10.46 -43.94
N PHE A 71 8.30 -10.67 -42.62
CA PHE A 71 9.19 -11.55 -41.87
C PHE A 71 9.06 -13.02 -42.28
N GLN A 72 7.86 -13.48 -42.63
CA GLN A 72 7.67 -14.84 -43.17
C GLN A 72 8.36 -15.00 -44.53
N HIS A 73 8.17 -14.04 -45.43
CA HIS A 73 8.86 -14.05 -46.73
C HIS A 73 10.39 -14.04 -46.55
N ALA A 74 10.89 -13.29 -45.56
CA ALA A 74 12.31 -13.28 -45.25
C ALA A 74 12.83 -14.59 -44.62
N SER A 75 11.97 -15.42 -44.02
CA SER A 75 12.36 -16.67 -43.37
C SER A 75 12.32 -17.90 -44.28
N ASP A 76 11.44 -17.92 -45.28
CA ASP A 76 11.20 -19.09 -46.13
C ASP A 76 12.38 -19.39 -47.08
N ASP A 77 13.13 -18.36 -47.48
CA ASP A 77 14.16 -18.45 -48.52
C ASP A 77 15.60 -18.60 -48.00
N TYR A 78 15.87 -18.33 -46.71
CA TYR A 78 17.25 -18.30 -46.20
C TYR A 78 17.43 -18.93 -44.82
N THR A 79 17.76 -20.22 -44.87
CA THR A 79 18.04 -21.13 -43.75
C THR A 79 18.97 -20.56 -42.66
N TYR A 80 19.92 -19.66 -42.97
CA TYR A 80 20.86 -19.10 -41.97
C TYR A 80 20.51 -17.69 -41.46
N PHE A 81 19.46 -17.05 -41.99
CA PHE A 81 19.07 -15.70 -41.60
C PHE A 81 18.04 -15.75 -40.48
N ILE A 82 18.52 -15.77 -39.24
CA ILE A 82 17.68 -16.03 -38.06
C ILE A 82 16.81 -14.84 -37.63
N TYR A 83 17.19 -13.62 -37.98
CA TYR A 83 16.57 -12.40 -37.46
C TYR A 83 15.06 -12.29 -37.76
N PRO A 84 14.55 -12.58 -38.97
CA PRO A 84 13.11 -12.55 -39.24
C PRO A 84 12.33 -13.53 -38.36
N ILE A 85 12.85 -14.76 -38.18
CA ILE A 85 12.21 -15.78 -37.35
C ILE A 85 12.23 -15.35 -35.87
N MET A 86 13.32 -14.73 -35.40
CA MET A 86 13.39 -14.15 -34.06
C MET A 86 12.39 -13.01 -33.87
N GLU A 87 12.21 -12.12 -34.86
CA GLU A 87 11.19 -11.07 -34.80
C GLU A 87 9.78 -11.67 -34.74
N ILE A 88 9.49 -12.70 -35.53
CA ILE A 88 8.25 -13.47 -35.42
C ILE A 88 8.07 -14.03 -34.00
N GLY A 89 9.11 -14.63 -33.42
CA GLY A 89 9.10 -15.12 -32.04
C GLY A 89 8.80 -14.01 -31.01
N LYS A 90 9.45 -12.84 -31.13
CA LYS A 90 9.18 -11.66 -30.28
C LYS A 90 7.75 -11.14 -30.46
N MET A 91 7.22 -11.15 -31.68
CA MET A 91 5.82 -10.77 -31.93
C MET A 91 4.85 -11.74 -31.25
N LYS A 92 5.15 -13.04 -31.20
CA LYS A 92 4.36 -14.04 -30.46
C LYS A 92 4.45 -13.80 -28.96
N ILE A 93 5.64 -13.51 -28.42
CA ILE A 93 5.84 -13.08 -27.02
C ILE A 93 4.94 -11.88 -26.69
N ASN A 94 4.97 -10.83 -27.50
CA ASN A 94 4.20 -9.61 -27.28
C ASN A 94 2.68 -9.82 -27.34
N LYS A 95 2.22 -10.89 -28.00
CA LYS A 95 0.81 -11.33 -28.06
C LYS A 95 0.42 -12.30 -26.93
N GLY A 96 1.37 -12.66 -26.06
CA GLY A 96 1.20 -13.66 -25.00
C GLY A 96 1.12 -15.10 -25.49
N LEU A 97 1.50 -15.37 -26.75
CA LEU A 97 1.48 -16.70 -27.37
C LEU A 97 2.80 -17.42 -27.06
N TYR A 98 3.01 -17.75 -25.79
CA TYR A 98 4.28 -18.27 -25.30
C TYR A 98 4.63 -19.65 -25.85
N ASP A 99 3.67 -20.56 -25.99
CA ASP A 99 3.96 -21.92 -26.49
C ASP A 99 4.43 -21.91 -27.95
N GLU A 100 3.81 -21.09 -28.81
CA GLU A 100 4.26 -20.86 -30.19
C GLU A 100 5.65 -20.21 -30.24
N ALA A 101 5.91 -19.23 -29.37
CA ALA A 101 7.22 -18.59 -29.27
C ALA A 101 8.31 -19.60 -28.84
N ILE A 102 8.00 -20.46 -27.85
CA ILE A 102 8.91 -21.52 -27.39
C ILE A 102 9.22 -22.48 -28.53
N GLU A 103 8.23 -22.91 -29.31
CA GLU A 103 8.46 -23.79 -30.46
C GLU A 103 9.43 -23.17 -31.47
N ILE A 104 9.24 -21.88 -31.78
CA ILE A 104 10.12 -21.12 -32.67
C ILE A 104 11.55 -21.08 -32.11
N PHE A 105 11.71 -20.62 -30.86
CA PHE A 105 13.04 -20.44 -30.27
C PHE A 105 13.74 -21.78 -29.98
N LYS A 106 13.02 -22.87 -29.67
CA LYS A 106 13.60 -24.22 -29.56
C LYS A 106 14.11 -24.75 -30.90
N LYS A 107 13.36 -24.56 -31.98
CA LYS A 107 13.84 -24.93 -33.34
C LYS A 107 15.12 -24.15 -33.69
N LEU A 108 15.14 -22.86 -33.36
CA LEU A 108 16.33 -22.02 -33.55
C LEU A 108 17.50 -22.47 -32.66
N SER A 109 17.26 -22.85 -31.41
CA SER A 109 18.32 -23.25 -30.47
C SER A 109 19.00 -24.56 -30.88
N VAL A 110 18.29 -25.50 -31.52
CA VAL A 110 18.90 -26.73 -32.07
C VAL A 110 19.91 -26.40 -33.17
N LYS A 111 19.59 -25.39 -34.00
CA LYS A 111 20.42 -25.02 -35.15
C LYS A 111 21.54 -24.05 -34.82
N PHE A 112 21.32 -23.20 -33.81
CA PHE A 112 22.26 -22.19 -33.35
C PHE A 112 22.48 -22.30 -31.83
N PRO A 113 23.11 -23.39 -31.36
CA PRO A 113 23.17 -23.75 -29.93
C PRO A 113 23.96 -22.79 -29.03
N ASN A 114 24.74 -21.88 -29.61
CA ASN A 114 25.54 -20.90 -28.87
C ASN A 114 25.04 -19.45 -29.07
N ASN A 115 23.84 -19.27 -29.65
CA ASN A 115 23.31 -17.93 -29.88
C ASN A 115 22.64 -17.39 -28.60
N TYR A 116 23.31 -16.44 -27.96
CA TYR A 116 22.87 -15.89 -26.67
C TYR A 116 21.47 -15.27 -26.69
N MET A 117 21.06 -14.64 -27.79
CA MET A 117 19.74 -13.99 -27.87
C MET A 117 18.62 -15.02 -27.82
N ILE A 118 18.78 -16.16 -28.53
CA ILE A 118 17.79 -17.25 -28.53
C ILE A 118 17.60 -17.79 -27.11
N HIS A 119 18.71 -18.11 -26.42
CA HIS A 119 18.68 -18.60 -25.04
C HIS A 119 18.14 -17.56 -24.05
N THR A 120 18.45 -16.27 -24.26
CA THR A 120 17.86 -15.18 -23.47
C THR A 120 16.34 -15.11 -23.63
N PHE A 121 15.81 -15.24 -24.86
CA PHE A 121 14.36 -15.25 -25.09
C PHE A 121 13.69 -16.49 -24.49
N LEU A 122 14.27 -17.68 -24.64
CA LEU A 122 13.77 -18.89 -23.99
C LEU A 122 13.75 -18.72 -22.46
N GLY A 123 14.85 -18.29 -21.86
CA GLY A 123 14.96 -18.02 -20.43
C GLY A 123 13.91 -17.03 -19.94
N TRP A 124 13.71 -15.93 -20.66
CA TRP A 124 12.68 -14.94 -20.35
C TRP A 124 11.26 -15.53 -20.43
N ILE A 125 10.95 -16.31 -21.48
CA ILE A 125 9.62 -16.93 -21.63
C ILE A 125 9.37 -17.94 -20.51
N TYR A 126 10.35 -18.80 -20.22
CA TYR A 126 10.24 -19.81 -19.17
C TYR A 126 10.07 -19.17 -17.79
N LYS A 127 10.81 -18.10 -17.47
CA LYS A 127 10.60 -17.32 -16.23
C LYS A 127 9.15 -16.81 -16.16
N ARG A 128 8.63 -16.23 -17.25
CA ARG A 128 7.24 -15.74 -17.31
C ARG A 128 6.18 -16.83 -17.14
N ARG A 129 6.53 -18.09 -17.44
CA ARG A 129 5.67 -19.26 -17.26
C ARG A 129 5.79 -19.91 -15.88
N GLY A 130 6.76 -19.48 -15.05
CA GLY A 130 7.10 -20.14 -13.80
C GLY A 130 7.88 -21.45 -14.00
N TRP A 131 8.47 -21.67 -15.18
CA TRP A 131 9.30 -22.83 -15.47
C TRP A 131 10.74 -22.54 -15.08
N GLU A 132 10.98 -22.50 -13.77
CA GLU A 132 12.21 -21.97 -13.18
C GLU A 132 13.45 -22.76 -13.56
N LYS A 133 13.35 -24.08 -13.63
CA LYS A 133 14.48 -24.95 -13.96
C LYS A 133 14.95 -24.71 -15.39
N GLU A 134 14.01 -24.67 -16.32
CA GLU A 134 14.26 -24.42 -17.73
C GLU A 134 14.75 -22.98 -17.94
N ALA A 135 14.13 -22.02 -17.25
CA ALA A 135 14.56 -20.62 -17.30
C ALA A 135 16.02 -20.48 -16.86
N ARG A 136 16.37 -21.10 -15.74
CA ARG A 136 17.72 -21.06 -15.18
C ARG A 136 18.74 -21.65 -16.14
N GLN A 137 18.50 -22.85 -16.65
CA GLN A 137 19.42 -23.53 -17.58
C GLN A 137 19.71 -22.70 -18.83
N GLU A 138 18.70 -22.06 -19.40
CA GLU A 138 18.88 -21.23 -20.59
C GLU A 138 19.63 -19.93 -20.28
N LEU A 139 19.37 -19.31 -19.12
CA LEU A 139 20.04 -18.08 -18.71
C LEU A 139 21.49 -18.31 -18.28
N GLU A 140 21.77 -19.38 -17.55
CA GLU A 140 23.12 -19.82 -17.18
C GLU A 140 23.98 -20.08 -18.42
N ARG A 141 23.42 -20.76 -19.44
CA ARG A 141 24.10 -20.95 -20.72
C ARG A 141 24.49 -19.61 -21.38
N VAL A 142 23.66 -18.58 -21.26
CA VAL A 142 24.00 -17.25 -21.79
C VAL A 142 25.16 -16.65 -21.01
N ILE A 143 25.12 -16.75 -19.69
CA ILE A 143 26.16 -16.21 -18.79
C ILE A 143 27.50 -16.91 -19.02
N ASP A 144 27.50 -18.21 -19.28
CA ASP A 144 28.72 -18.98 -19.60
C ASP A 144 29.40 -18.47 -20.87
N ILE A 145 28.63 -18.00 -21.86
CA ILE A 145 29.15 -17.50 -23.14
C ILE A 145 29.47 -16.00 -23.04
N TYR A 146 28.64 -15.21 -22.36
CA TYR A 146 28.73 -13.75 -22.24
C TYR A 146 28.54 -13.30 -20.79
N PRO A 147 29.56 -13.46 -19.92
CA PRO A 147 29.45 -13.20 -18.48
C PRO A 147 29.26 -11.72 -18.11
N ASP A 148 29.51 -10.81 -19.05
CA ASP A 148 29.33 -9.37 -18.86
C ASP A 148 27.96 -8.87 -19.36
N TYR A 149 27.13 -9.76 -19.92
CA TYR A 149 25.80 -9.40 -20.40
C TYR A 149 24.82 -9.34 -19.22
N THR A 150 24.53 -8.12 -18.78
CA THR A 150 23.75 -7.85 -17.55
C THR A 150 22.29 -8.31 -17.57
N PHE A 151 21.67 -8.50 -18.74
CA PHE A 151 20.24 -8.79 -18.84
C PHE A 151 19.87 -10.21 -18.33
N PRO A 152 20.57 -11.30 -18.71
CA PRO A 152 20.42 -12.62 -18.11
C PRO A 152 20.59 -12.64 -16.59
N HIS A 153 21.62 -11.97 -16.07
CA HIS A 153 21.82 -11.81 -14.63
C HIS A 153 20.61 -11.14 -13.97
N TYR A 154 20.04 -10.10 -14.58
CA TYR A 154 18.84 -9.45 -14.07
C TYR A 154 17.61 -10.37 -14.06
N LEU A 155 17.45 -11.22 -15.09
CA LEU A 155 16.36 -12.19 -15.16
C LEU A 155 16.49 -13.28 -14.10
N LEU A 156 17.70 -13.80 -13.86
CA LEU A 156 17.98 -14.73 -12.76
C LEU A 156 17.75 -14.08 -11.40
N ALA A 157 18.33 -12.89 -11.16
CA ALA A 157 18.17 -12.16 -9.92
C ALA A 157 16.69 -11.92 -9.58
N SER A 158 15.90 -11.44 -10.54
CA SER A 158 14.47 -11.22 -10.37
C SER A 158 13.69 -12.53 -10.15
N MET A 159 14.11 -13.64 -10.76
CA MET A 159 13.49 -14.95 -10.56
C MET A 159 13.78 -15.49 -9.16
N TYR A 160 15.00 -15.32 -8.67
CA TYR A 160 15.42 -15.72 -7.33
C TYR A 160 14.73 -14.89 -6.25
N ASP A 161 14.63 -13.58 -6.47
CA ASP A 161 13.91 -12.63 -5.62
C ASP A 161 12.41 -12.99 -5.50
N GLU A 162 11.74 -13.23 -6.64
CA GLU A 162 10.33 -13.69 -6.69
C GLU A 162 10.09 -15.01 -5.92
N ASN A 163 11.11 -15.87 -5.85
CA ASN A 163 11.08 -17.17 -5.17
C ASN A 163 11.67 -17.15 -3.75
N MET A 164 12.02 -15.97 -3.23
CA MET A 164 12.61 -15.78 -1.91
C MET A 164 13.97 -16.47 -1.72
N TRP A 165 14.66 -16.85 -2.80
CA TRP A 165 16.05 -17.32 -2.78
C TRP A 165 16.99 -16.13 -2.67
N THR A 166 17.06 -15.61 -1.45
CA THR A 166 17.58 -14.26 -1.19
C THR A 166 19.07 -14.14 -1.48
N GLU A 167 19.88 -15.13 -1.11
CA GLU A 167 21.34 -15.07 -1.34
C GLU A 167 21.69 -15.16 -2.83
N ASP A 168 21.02 -16.05 -3.59
CA ASP A 168 21.22 -16.14 -5.04
C ASP A 168 20.80 -14.84 -5.75
N ALA A 169 19.69 -14.22 -5.32
CA ALA A 169 19.26 -12.92 -5.84
C ALA A 169 20.29 -11.81 -5.54
N ILE A 170 20.84 -11.81 -4.32
CA ILE A 170 21.89 -10.86 -3.90
C ILE A 170 23.14 -11.01 -4.77
N GLU A 171 23.58 -12.24 -5.02
CA GLU A 171 24.75 -12.53 -5.86
C GLU A 171 24.57 -11.98 -7.27
N GLU A 172 23.45 -12.31 -7.92
CA GLU A 172 23.15 -11.89 -9.28
C GLU A 172 22.98 -10.37 -9.41
N TYR A 173 22.25 -9.72 -8.50
CA TYR A 173 22.16 -8.26 -8.50
C TYR A 173 23.51 -7.58 -8.21
N SER A 174 24.35 -8.17 -7.35
CA SER A 174 25.70 -7.67 -7.08
C SER A 174 26.59 -7.77 -8.31
N LYS A 175 26.48 -8.85 -9.10
CA LYS A 175 27.19 -9.01 -10.37
C LYS A 175 26.82 -7.91 -11.35
N ILE A 176 25.53 -7.60 -11.52
CA ILE A 176 25.07 -6.51 -12.38
C ILE A 176 25.71 -5.18 -11.97
N LEU A 177 25.75 -4.88 -10.67
CA LEU A 177 26.32 -3.62 -10.17
C LEU A 177 27.85 -3.58 -10.22
N SER A 178 28.52 -4.73 -10.24
CA SER A 178 29.96 -4.81 -10.51
C SER A 178 30.31 -4.43 -11.96
N LEU A 179 29.40 -4.74 -12.90
CA LEU A 179 29.54 -4.42 -14.33
C LEU A 179 29.04 -3.00 -14.65
N ASN A 180 27.94 -2.59 -14.03
CA ASN A 180 27.34 -1.28 -14.18
C ASN A 180 26.75 -0.80 -12.84
N ILE A 181 27.59 -0.10 -12.07
CA ILE A 181 27.24 0.47 -10.76
C ILE A 181 26.09 1.49 -10.82
N THR A 182 25.82 2.08 -11.99
CA THR A 182 24.73 3.05 -12.17
C THR A 182 23.38 2.40 -12.48
N HIS A 183 23.32 1.07 -12.65
CA HIS A 183 22.10 0.33 -12.99
C HIS A 183 21.02 0.49 -11.91
N GLY A 184 20.05 1.38 -12.17
CA GLY A 184 19.03 1.80 -11.21
C GLY A 184 18.14 0.66 -10.67
N PRO A 185 17.59 -0.23 -11.52
CA PRO A 185 16.75 -1.33 -11.07
C PRO A 185 17.49 -2.28 -10.12
N ALA A 186 18.68 -2.77 -10.50
CA ALA A 186 19.47 -3.68 -9.67
C ALA A 186 19.89 -3.03 -8.34
N PHE A 187 20.26 -1.75 -8.34
CA PHE A 187 20.57 -1.02 -7.11
C PHE A 187 19.38 -0.97 -6.16
N SER A 188 18.18 -0.72 -6.69
CA SER A 188 16.96 -0.61 -5.87
C SER A 188 16.55 -1.96 -5.31
N SER A 189 16.58 -3.02 -6.14
CA SER A 189 16.29 -4.39 -5.69
C SER A 189 17.30 -4.87 -4.64
N LEU A 190 18.60 -4.73 -4.89
CA LEU A 190 19.64 -5.17 -3.95
C LEU A 190 19.58 -4.41 -2.62
N LEU A 191 19.35 -3.09 -2.67
CA LEU A 191 19.17 -2.30 -1.45
C LEU A 191 17.94 -2.77 -0.67
N SER A 192 16.82 -3.06 -1.35
CA SER A 192 15.62 -3.60 -0.71
C SER A 192 15.88 -4.94 -0.04
N LEU A 193 16.60 -5.84 -0.71
CA LEU A 193 16.98 -7.14 -0.16
C LEU A 193 17.84 -6.98 1.11
N TYR A 194 18.88 -6.15 1.08
CA TYR A 194 19.68 -5.88 2.28
C TYR A 194 18.88 -5.30 3.44
N MET A 195 17.91 -4.42 3.15
CA MET A 195 17.00 -3.89 4.17
C MET A 195 16.09 -4.98 4.75
N GLN A 196 15.58 -5.89 3.91
CA GLN A 196 14.71 -6.99 4.31
C GLN A 196 15.43 -8.01 5.20
N ILE A 197 16.65 -8.41 4.84
CA ILE A 197 17.46 -9.33 5.66
C ILE A 197 18.15 -8.64 6.86
N ARG A 198 17.84 -7.36 7.10
CA ARG A 198 18.40 -6.55 8.19
C ARG A 198 19.93 -6.43 8.14
N ASP A 199 20.53 -6.46 6.95
CA ASP A 199 21.97 -6.29 6.75
C ASP A 199 22.31 -4.82 6.49
N LYS A 200 22.52 -4.09 7.60
CA LYS A 200 22.81 -2.67 7.59
C LYS A 200 24.12 -2.36 6.89
N GLU A 201 25.15 -3.16 7.14
CA GLU A 201 26.51 -2.95 6.67
C GLU A 201 26.58 -2.99 5.14
N ARG A 202 26.00 -4.02 4.51
CA ARG A 202 25.96 -4.14 3.05
C ARG A 202 25.07 -3.06 2.43
N ALA A 203 23.92 -2.74 3.03
CA ALA A 203 23.05 -1.64 2.56
C ALA A 203 23.78 -0.29 2.54
N VAL A 204 24.45 0.06 3.64
CA VAL A 204 25.24 1.30 3.75
C VAL A 204 26.38 1.33 2.73
N SER A 205 27.12 0.22 2.62
CA SER A 205 28.25 0.09 1.69
C SER A 205 27.81 0.31 0.24
N LEU A 206 26.67 -0.29 -0.15
CA LEU A 206 26.10 -0.15 -1.49
C LEU A 206 25.83 1.31 -1.87
N VAL A 207 25.19 2.08 -0.97
CA VAL A 207 24.91 3.50 -1.22
C VAL A 207 26.20 4.32 -1.24
N LYS A 208 27.14 4.05 -0.33
CA LYS A 208 28.43 4.75 -0.26
C LYS A 208 29.27 4.59 -1.53
N LYS A 209 29.36 3.38 -2.09
CA LYS A 209 30.06 3.15 -3.38
C LYS A 209 29.50 4.01 -4.52
N ARG A 210 28.17 4.21 -4.55
CA ARG A 210 27.54 5.06 -5.56
C ARG A 210 27.76 6.55 -5.28
N LEU A 211 27.82 6.95 -4.01
CA LEU A 211 28.20 8.31 -3.59
C LEU A 211 29.65 8.64 -3.94
N GLU A 212 30.57 7.68 -3.98
CA GLU A 212 31.94 7.93 -4.44
C GLU A 212 31.99 8.43 -5.90
N ILE A 213 31.05 7.96 -6.72
CA ILE A 213 30.91 8.35 -8.13
C ILE A 213 30.09 9.64 -8.28
N HIS A 214 29.05 9.79 -7.46
CA HIS A 214 28.15 10.94 -7.47
C HIS A 214 28.11 11.63 -6.08
N PRO A 215 29.19 12.31 -5.67
CA PRO A 215 29.36 12.80 -4.30
C PRO A 215 28.40 13.92 -3.88
N THR A 216 27.71 14.53 -4.84
CA THR A 216 26.72 15.60 -4.66
C THR A 216 25.29 15.12 -4.85
N ASP A 217 25.04 13.82 -5.10
CA ASP A 217 23.68 13.30 -5.27
C ASP A 217 22.95 13.20 -3.92
N ILE A 218 22.10 14.18 -3.69
CA ILE A 218 21.30 14.35 -2.48
C ILE A 218 20.37 13.15 -2.25
N ASN A 219 19.87 12.52 -3.31
CA ASN A 219 18.98 11.36 -3.17
C ASN A 219 19.72 10.17 -2.56
N LEU A 220 21.02 10.01 -2.83
CA LEU A 220 21.83 8.96 -2.21
C LEU A 220 22.10 9.25 -0.73
N TYR A 221 22.32 10.52 -0.34
CA TYR A 221 22.39 10.88 1.08
C TYR A 221 21.08 10.61 1.80
N LEU A 222 19.93 10.97 1.21
CA LEU A 222 18.61 10.68 1.77
C LEU A 222 18.34 9.18 1.87
N LYS A 223 18.77 8.37 0.90
CA LYS A 223 18.73 6.90 1.01
C LYS A 223 19.57 6.40 2.19
N LEU A 224 20.79 6.90 2.34
CA LEU A 224 21.65 6.52 3.47
C LEU A 224 21.03 6.90 4.83
N VAL A 225 20.40 8.07 4.93
CA VAL A 225 19.62 8.48 6.11
C VAL A 225 18.45 7.54 6.36
N SER A 226 17.71 7.14 5.31
CA SER A 226 16.58 6.20 5.46
C SER A 226 17.03 4.84 5.98
N ILE A 227 18.21 4.36 5.55
CA ILE A 227 18.82 3.13 6.06
C ILE A 227 19.12 3.30 7.54
N TYR A 228 19.87 4.34 7.92
CA TYR A 228 20.23 4.57 9.32
C TYR A 228 19.01 4.70 10.23
N ARG A 229 17.97 5.39 9.79
CA ARG A 229 16.69 5.50 10.53
C ARG A 229 15.98 4.15 10.68
N ALA A 230 15.92 3.34 9.63
CA ALA A 230 15.30 2.01 9.70
C ALA A 230 16.02 1.07 10.69
N PHE A 231 17.32 1.27 10.87
CA PHE A 231 18.16 0.55 11.84
C PHE A 231 18.34 1.30 13.17
N LYS A 232 17.55 2.36 13.43
CA LYS A 232 17.57 3.15 14.67
C LYS A 232 18.95 3.75 15.02
N ASP A 233 19.78 4.02 14.02
CA ASP A 233 21.08 4.68 14.16
C ASP A 233 20.93 6.18 13.86
N GLU A 234 20.32 6.89 14.81
CA GLU A 234 19.97 8.31 14.65
C GLU A 234 21.19 9.21 14.55
N GLU A 235 22.27 8.87 15.27
CA GLU A 235 23.54 9.60 15.24
C GLU A 235 24.14 9.59 13.83
N LYS A 236 24.24 8.41 13.20
CA LYS A 236 24.76 8.31 11.82
C LYS A 236 23.84 8.97 10.79
N ALA A 237 22.52 8.95 11.01
CA ALA A 237 21.58 9.68 10.17
C ALA A 237 21.84 11.20 10.20
N ILE A 238 22.02 11.76 11.40
CA ILE A 238 22.35 13.19 11.58
C ILE A 238 23.72 13.53 11.00
N GLU A 239 24.74 12.70 11.25
CA GLU A 239 26.07 12.86 10.66
C GLU A 239 25.99 12.90 9.13
N THR A 240 25.21 12.00 8.53
CA THR A 240 25.00 11.93 7.08
C THR A 240 24.31 13.18 6.54
N LEU A 241 23.29 13.70 7.23
CA LEU A 241 22.61 14.94 6.84
C LEU A 241 23.54 16.16 6.93
N ARG A 242 24.38 16.23 7.98
CA ARG A 242 25.41 17.28 8.09
C ARG A 242 26.43 17.19 6.96
N LYS A 243 26.86 15.97 6.60
CA LYS A 243 27.73 15.75 5.44
C LYS A 243 27.04 16.18 4.14
N ALA A 244 25.76 15.85 3.95
CA ALA A 244 24.98 16.29 2.80
C ALA A 244 24.92 17.83 2.70
N LEU A 245 24.77 18.54 3.82
CA LEU A 245 24.83 20.01 3.85
C LEU A 245 26.22 20.56 3.51
N SER A 246 27.30 19.85 3.85
CA SER A 246 28.66 20.30 3.48
C SER A 246 28.93 20.24 1.98
N VAL A 247 28.25 19.33 1.25
CA VAL A 247 28.38 19.21 -0.22
C VAL A 247 27.27 19.94 -0.99
N THR A 248 26.13 20.19 -0.36
CA THR A 248 24.96 20.86 -0.95
C THR A 248 24.34 21.84 0.05
N ILE A 249 24.98 23.00 0.21
CA ILE A 249 24.75 23.96 1.30
C ILE A 249 23.33 24.58 1.30
N TYR A 250 22.59 24.50 0.19
CA TYR A 250 21.28 25.16 0.03
C TYR A 250 20.15 24.19 -0.38
N HIS A 251 20.11 23.00 0.21
CA HIS A 251 19.03 22.05 -0.11
C HIS A 251 17.93 22.01 0.96
N PRO A 252 16.71 22.49 0.67
CA PRO A 252 15.64 22.65 1.67
C PRO A 252 15.21 21.31 2.28
N LEU A 253 15.20 20.21 1.49
CA LEU A 253 14.82 18.90 2.01
C LEU A 253 15.83 18.34 3.04
N ILE A 254 17.12 18.68 2.91
CA ILE A 254 18.13 18.20 3.88
C ILE A 254 17.97 18.93 5.22
N TYR A 255 17.72 20.24 5.19
CA TYR A 255 17.38 21.01 6.38
C TYR A 255 16.08 20.50 7.03
N LYS A 256 15.05 20.18 6.23
CA LYS A 256 13.82 19.58 6.73
C LYS A 256 14.10 18.26 7.45
N GLU A 257 14.79 17.31 6.81
CA GLU A 257 15.09 16.01 7.43
C GLU A 257 15.99 16.15 8.67
N LEU A 258 16.96 17.06 8.67
CA LEU A 258 17.81 17.32 9.83
C LEU A 258 17.02 17.92 11.00
N GLY A 259 16.09 18.85 10.71
CA GLY A 259 15.19 19.38 11.71
C GLY A 259 14.29 18.29 12.31
N MET A 260 13.80 17.37 11.48
CA MET A 260 13.04 16.22 11.95
C MET A 260 13.88 15.35 12.89
N MET A 261 15.12 15.03 12.51
CA MET A 261 16.03 14.25 13.37
C MET A 261 16.29 14.93 14.71
N TYR A 262 16.58 16.24 14.74
CA TYR A 262 16.74 16.96 16.02
C TYR A 262 15.48 16.99 16.87
N HIS A 263 14.31 17.07 16.24
CA HIS A 263 13.04 17.00 16.97
C HIS A 263 12.85 15.63 17.62
N TYR A 264 13.22 14.54 16.93
CA TYR A 264 13.20 13.19 17.50
C TYR A 264 14.14 13.05 18.71
N GLU A 265 15.32 13.67 18.67
CA GLU A 265 16.24 13.73 19.81
C GLU A 265 15.74 14.64 20.96
N GLY A 266 14.59 15.29 20.81
CA GLY A 266 14.07 16.27 21.77
C GLY A 266 14.80 17.61 21.77
N ASN A 267 15.65 17.87 20.77
CA ASN A 267 16.35 19.13 20.59
C ASN A 267 15.53 20.11 19.73
N ASP A 268 14.40 20.55 20.30
CA ASP A 268 13.44 21.40 19.59
C ASP A 268 14.06 22.71 19.07
N THR A 269 15.01 23.30 19.80
CA THR A 269 15.71 24.52 19.38
C THR A 269 16.41 24.30 18.02
N LYS A 270 17.24 23.26 17.91
CA LYS A 270 17.92 22.95 16.64
C LYS A 270 16.95 22.51 15.55
N ALA A 271 15.87 21.83 15.93
CA ALA A 271 14.82 21.44 15.00
C ALA A 271 14.17 22.68 14.34
N PHE A 272 13.75 23.65 15.15
CA PHE A 272 13.16 24.91 14.68
C PHE A 272 14.13 25.70 13.80
N ASP A 273 15.41 25.77 14.15
CA ASP A 273 16.41 26.45 13.33
C ASP A 273 16.54 25.81 11.94
N CYS A 274 16.56 24.46 11.89
CA CYS A 274 16.64 23.73 10.63
C CYS A 274 15.35 23.89 9.81
N PHE A 275 14.19 23.81 10.44
CA PHE A 275 12.91 24.02 9.76
C PHE A 275 12.74 25.44 9.22
N ALA A 276 13.18 26.46 9.97
CA ALA A 276 13.19 27.83 9.52
C ALA A 276 14.08 27.97 8.27
N LYS A 277 15.32 27.45 8.30
CA LYS A 277 16.21 27.45 7.13
C LYS A 277 15.62 26.73 5.92
N ALA A 278 14.96 25.60 6.11
CA ALA A 278 14.29 24.89 5.02
C ALA A 278 13.18 25.73 4.38
N LEU A 279 12.39 26.46 5.18
CA LEU A 279 11.34 27.36 4.70
C LEU A 279 11.87 28.64 4.07
N ASP A 280 13.02 29.15 4.54
CA ASP A 280 13.68 30.29 3.92
C ASP A 280 14.20 29.94 2.52
N LEU A 281 14.72 28.72 2.35
CA LEU A 281 15.20 28.22 1.06
C LEU A 281 14.07 27.81 0.11
N ASP A 282 13.00 27.23 0.64
CA ASP A 282 11.80 26.88 -0.12
C ASP A 282 10.52 27.20 0.67
N PRO A 283 9.96 28.40 0.47
CA PRO A 283 8.70 28.80 1.09
C PRO A 283 7.49 27.96 0.63
N ALA A 284 7.63 27.18 -0.45
CA ALA A 284 6.57 26.30 -0.97
C ALA A 284 6.48 24.97 -0.21
N LEU A 285 7.35 24.72 0.78
CA LEU A 285 7.20 23.62 1.74
C LEU A 285 6.05 23.90 2.73
N LEU A 286 4.82 24.03 2.21
CA LEU A 286 3.62 24.36 2.98
C LEU A 286 3.40 23.38 4.14
N ALA A 287 3.64 22.08 3.91
CA ALA A 287 3.56 21.06 4.94
C ALA A 287 4.51 21.32 6.13
N LEU A 288 5.73 21.79 5.85
CA LEU A 288 6.70 22.13 6.89
C LEU A 288 6.32 23.42 7.62
N LYS A 289 5.81 24.42 6.90
CA LYS A 289 5.33 25.68 7.47
C LYS A 289 4.20 25.44 8.46
N ASP A 290 3.28 24.58 8.07
CA ASP A 290 2.14 24.18 8.87
C ASP A 290 2.59 23.34 10.08
N TYR A 291 3.52 22.42 9.88
CA TYR A 291 4.15 21.65 10.96
C TYR A 291 4.86 22.53 12.01
N LEU A 292 5.59 23.55 11.58
CA LEU A 292 6.26 24.49 12.49
C LEU A 292 5.24 25.33 13.27
N LYS A 293 4.12 25.68 12.65
CA LYS A 293 3.00 26.34 13.33
C LYS A 293 2.32 25.40 14.35
N PHE A 294 2.17 24.12 14.03
CA PHE A 294 1.71 23.09 14.95
C PHE A 294 2.62 23.00 16.19
N LEU A 295 3.94 22.83 15.99
CA LEU A 295 4.90 22.69 17.10
C LEU A 295 4.91 23.91 18.03
N LYS A 296 4.83 25.12 17.46
CA LYS A 296 4.75 26.37 18.26
C LYS A 296 3.46 26.50 19.08
N ASN A 297 2.39 25.83 18.67
CA ASN A 297 1.07 25.92 19.28
C ASN A 297 0.73 24.71 20.18
N GLN A 298 1.66 23.77 20.38
CA GLN A 298 1.42 22.65 21.29
C GLN A 298 1.12 23.15 22.71
N GLY A 299 -0.04 22.75 23.23
CA GLY A 299 -0.41 23.05 24.62
C GLY A 299 0.46 22.26 25.60
N LYS A 300 0.80 22.84 26.75
CA LYS A 300 1.42 22.06 27.82
C LYS A 300 0.42 21.02 28.36
N ALA A 301 0.92 19.81 28.61
CA ALA A 301 0.22 18.76 29.33
C ALA A 301 -0.32 19.30 30.65
N GLN A 302 -1.60 19.06 30.95
CA GLN A 302 -2.19 19.49 32.22
C GLN A 302 -1.87 18.45 33.28
N GLU A 303 -1.25 18.86 34.39
CA GLU A 303 -0.94 17.93 35.48
C GLU A 303 -2.20 17.52 36.25
N VAL A 304 -2.30 16.22 36.52
CA VAL A 304 -3.28 15.64 37.45
C VAL A 304 -2.49 14.99 38.58
N ASP A 305 -2.89 15.27 39.82
CA ASP A 305 -2.33 14.60 41.00
C ASP A 305 -2.94 13.19 41.13
N ALA A 306 -2.30 12.22 40.47
CA ALA A 306 -2.74 10.83 40.48
C ALA A 306 -2.76 10.23 41.89
N TRP A 307 -1.80 10.62 42.75
CA TRP A 307 -1.69 10.08 44.10
C TRP A 307 -2.88 10.47 44.99
N SER A 308 -3.34 11.72 44.88
CA SER A 308 -4.54 12.19 45.59
C SER A 308 -5.80 11.45 45.14
N ILE A 309 -5.92 11.15 43.84
CA ILE A 309 -7.04 10.35 43.31
C ILE A 309 -6.99 8.91 43.83
N ILE A 310 -5.81 8.28 43.79
CA ILE A 310 -5.61 6.90 44.28
C ILE A 310 -5.93 6.79 45.77
N LYS A 311 -5.46 7.73 46.61
CA LYS A 311 -5.73 7.71 48.06
C LYS A 311 -7.21 7.81 48.42
N LYS A 312 -8.00 8.52 47.62
CA LYS A 312 -9.44 8.70 47.83
C LYS A 312 -10.29 7.62 47.15
N SER A 313 -9.64 6.69 46.44
CA SER A 313 -10.34 5.66 45.67
C SER A 313 -11.04 4.63 46.56
N PRO A 314 -12.22 4.13 46.16
CA PRO A 314 -12.87 3.01 46.83
C PRO A 314 -12.01 1.74 46.90
N THR A 315 -12.35 0.86 47.84
CA THR A 315 -11.79 -0.50 47.96
C THR A 315 -12.56 -1.48 47.07
N HIS A 316 -12.00 -2.68 46.90
CA HIS A 316 -12.62 -3.77 46.14
C HIS A 316 -13.99 -4.18 46.70
N GLU A 317 -14.23 -4.02 48.00
CA GLU A 317 -15.51 -4.33 48.66
C GLU A 317 -16.71 -3.61 48.03
N LYS A 318 -16.52 -2.41 47.47
CA LYS A 318 -17.59 -1.66 46.79
C LYS A 318 -17.87 -2.20 45.38
N TYR A 319 -16.93 -2.92 44.78
CA TYR A 319 -16.99 -3.44 43.42
C TYR A 319 -16.53 -4.91 43.38
N PRO A 320 -17.22 -5.83 44.08
CA PRO A 320 -16.73 -7.19 44.33
C PRO A 320 -16.61 -8.06 43.06
N GLU A 321 -17.27 -7.66 41.97
CA GLU A 321 -17.21 -8.33 40.67
C GLU A 321 -16.21 -7.69 39.70
N ALA A 322 -15.49 -6.64 40.11
CA ALA A 322 -14.60 -5.88 39.23
C ALA A 322 -13.14 -6.33 39.39
N ASP A 323 -12.46 -6.53 38.26
CA ASP A 323 -11.03 -6.86 38.26
C ASP A 323 -10.14 -5.64 38.53
N ALA A 324 -10.64 -4.48 38.12
CA ALA A 324 -10.02 -3.19 38.33
C ALA A 324 -11.06 -2.07 38.47
N LEU A 325 -10.62 -0.88 38.85
CA LEU A 325 -11.44 0.33 38.87
C LEU A 325 -10.71 1.44 38.13
N ILE A 326 -11.30 1.93 37.04
CA ILE A 326 -10.76 3.06 36.29
C ILE A 326 -11.12 4.34 37.04
N LEU A 327 -10.14 4.92 37.74
CA LEU A 327 -10.32 6.11 38.57
C LEU A 327 -10.45 7.38 37.72
N LEU A 328 -9.71 7.41 36.60
CA LEU A 328 -9.75 8.49 35.62
C LEU A 328 -9.57 7.91 34.23
N ASP A 329 -10.46 8.29 33.32
CA ASP A 329 -10.29 8.12 31.87
C ASP A 329 -10.44 9.47 31.18
N LYS A 330 -9.34 10.14 30.87
CA LYS A 330 -9.36 11.49 30.30
C LYS A 330 -8.69 11.51 28.93
N THR A 331 -9.45 11.92 27.93
CA THR A 331 -8.94 12.22 26.59
C THR A 331 -9.10 13.70 26.28
N LYS A 332 -8.03 14.35 25.82
CA LYS A 332 -8.06 15.72 25.32
C LYS A 332 -7.51 15.77 23.91
N LYS A 333 -8.37 16.05 22.93
CA LYS A 333 -7.98 16.27 21.54
C LYS A 333 -7.92 17.76 21.22
N ILE A 334 -6.83 18.18 20.59
CA ILE A 334 -6.62 19.52 20.08
C ILE A 334 -6.53 19.43 18.57
N ILE A 335 -7.47 20.04 17.87
CA ILE A 335 -7.44 20.20 16.42
C ILE A 335 -6.82 21.56 16.11
N TYR A 336 -5.81 21.59 15.25
CA TYR A 336 -5.17 22.84 14.83
C TYR A 336 -5.80 23.38 13.54
N PRO A 337 -5.62 24.69 13.22
CA PRO A 337 -6.21 25.29 12.02
C PRO A 337 -5.86 24.60 10.70
N ASP A 338 -4.73 23.91 10.65
CA ASP A 338 -4.19 23.23 9.48
C ASP A 338 -4.67 21.77 9.33
N GLY A 339 -5.50 21.28 10.27
CA GLY A 339 -6.06 19.94 10.28
C GLY A 339 -5.24 18.90 11.05
N THR A 340 -4.01 19.21 11.46
CA THR A 340 -3.23 18.35 12.36
C THR A 340 -3.89 18.28 13.73
N SER A 341 -3.52 17.29 14.54
CA SER A 341 -4.05 17.19 15.89
C SER A 341 -3.07 16.62 16.90
N THR A 342 -3.27 16.97 18.17
CA THR A 342 -2.63 16.30 19.30
C THR A 342 -3.72 15.72 20.18
N THR A 343 -3.63 14.43 20.49
CA THR A 343 -4.53 13.77 21.43
C THR A 343 -3.77 13.30 22.66
N TYR A 344 -4.15 13.82 23.82
CA TYR A 344 -3.64 13.39 25.11
C TYR A 344 -4.57 12.32 25.70
N TYR A 345 -3.99 11.23 26.18
CA TYR A 345 -4.69 10.14 26.86
C TYR A 345 -4.13 9.96 28.25
N HIS A 346 -4.95 10.10 29.28
CA HIS A 346 -4.56 9.99 30.68
C HIS A 346 -5.50 9.03 31.41
N LYS A 347 -4.97 7.87 31.79
CA LYS A 347 -5.68 6.86 32.56
C LYS A 347 -5.02 6.63 33.91
N ILE A 348 -5.85 6.50 34.95
CA ILE A 348 -5.44 6.07 36.29
C ILE A 348 -6.33 4.91 36.68
N ILE A 349 -5.74 3.77 37.03
CA ILE A 349 -6.47 2.51 37.24
C ILE A 349 -5.99 1.85 38.52
N LYS A 350 -6.92 1.38 39.36
CA LYS A 350 -6.63 0.59 40.55
C LYS A 350 -6.90 -0.89 40.25
N ILE A 351 -5.95 -1.76 40.59
CA ILE A 351 -6.03 -3.19 40.32
C ILE A 351 -6.57 -3.91 41.56
N PHE A 352 -7.60 -4.74 41.39
CA PHE A 352 -8.19 -5.51 42.49
C PHE A 352 -7.80 -6.98 42.45
N THR A 353 -7.74 -7.59 41.26
CA THR A 353 -7.53 -9.05 41.11
C THR A 353 -6.27 -9.39 40.30
N ILE A 354 -5.94 -10.68 40.23
CA ILE A 354 -4.89 -11.18 39.34
C ILE A 354 -5.30 -10.99 37.88
N ASP A 355 -6.58 -11.18 37.54
CA ASP A 355 -7.08 -10.96 36.18
C ASP A 355 -6.97 -9.49 35.77
N GLY A 356 -7.20 -8.56 36.70
CA GLY A 356 -6.93 -7.14 36.51
C GLY A 356 -5.45 -6.84 36.25
N ARG A 357 -4.54 -7.57 36.94
CA ARG A 357 -3.10 -7.47 36.68
C ARG A 357 -2.76 -7.91 35.26
N GLU A 358 -3.29 -9.04 34.80
CA GLU A 358 -3.02 -9.54 33.45
C GLU A 358 -3.57 -8.58 32.38
N ARG A 359 -4.78 -8.05 32.58
CA ARG A 359 -5.43 -7.12 31.64
C ARG A 359 -4.70 -5.79 31.49
N TYR A 360 -4.19 -5.24 32.60
CA TYR A 360 -3.58 -3.90 32.63
C TYR A 360 -2.05 -3.91 32.79
N GLY A 361 -1.42 -5.08 32.78
CA GLY A 361 0.04 -5.23 32.86
C GLY A 361 0.76 -4.66 31.64
N GLU A 362 0.10 -4.66 30.49
CA GLU A 362 0.61 -4.07 29.26
C GLU A 362 -0.38 -3.09 28.62
N PHE A 363 0.13 -1.93 28.21
CA PHE A 363 -0.63 -0.93 27.46
C PHE A 363 -0.18 -0.90 26.01
N PHE A 364 -1.13 -1.13 25.12
CA PHE A 364 -0.93 -1.14 23.67
C PHE A 364 -1.43 0.17 23.06
N ILE A 365 -0.53 0.91 22.41
CA ILE A 365 -0.85 2.16 21.72
C ILE A 365 -0.62 1.96 20.22
N ASN A 366 -1.70 1.89 19.46
CA ASN A 366 -1.65 1.80 18.00
C ASN A 366 -1.34 3.16 17.38
N TYR A 367 -0.48 3.20 16.37
CA TYR A 367 -0.16 4.41 15.62
C TYR A 367 0.32 4.11 14.19
N ILE A 368 0.19 5.10 13.32
CA ILE A 368 0.65 5.03 11.93
C ILE A 368 2.09 5.56 11.85
N LEU A 369 3.05 4.71 11.42
CA LEU A 369 4.48 5.07 11.35
C LEU A 369 4.75 6.32 10.50
N GLY A 370 4.03 6.47 9.38
CA GLY A 370 4.20 7.59 8.46
C GLY A 370 3.73 8.94 9.03
N GLY A 371 2.63 8.95 9.78
CA GLY A 371 1.90 10.18 10.12
C GLY A 371 1.75 10.50 11.61
N GLN A 372 1.96 9.54 12.52
CA GLN A 372 1.69 9.72 13.95
C GLN A 372 2.95 9.57 14.80
N ARG A 373 3.01 10.33 15.90
CA ARG A 373 4.10 10.31 16.87
C ARG A 373 3.55 10.12 18.27
N ILE A 374 4.11 9.19 19.03
CA ILE A 374 3.73 8.94 20.41
C ILE A 374 4.78 9.51 21.35
N LYS A 375 4.34 10.29 22.34
CA LYS A 375 5.17 10.73 23.46
C LYS A 375 4.60 10.20 24.77
N ILE A 376 5.38 9.36 25.46
CA ILE A 376 5.03 8.88 26.80
C ILE A 376 5.39 9.99 27.79
N ILE A 377 4.38 10.48 28.53
CA ILE A 377 4.54 11.57 29.50
C ILE A 377 4.74 10.98 30.91
N ARG A 378 3.92 9.97 31.27
CA ARG A 378 4.05 9.17 32.50
C ARG A 378 3.60 7.74 32.23
N ALA A 379 4.28 6.76 32.81
CA ALA A 379 3.85 5.37 32.81
C ALA A 379 4.44 4.71 34.05
N ARG A 380 3.63 4.48 35.08
CA ARG A 380 4.13 4.08 36.39
C ARG A 380 3.13 3.29 37.22
N THR A 381 3.66 2.48 38.13
CA THR A 381 2.92 1.68 39.11
C THR A 381 3.12 2.26 40.50
N PHE A 382 2.03 2.48 41.21
CA PHE A 382 1.95 2.77 42.63
C PHE A 382 1.69 1.46 43.37
N LYS A 383 2.68 0.98 44.11
CA LYS A 383 2.56 -0.22 44.94
C LYS A 383 1.66 0.07 46.16
N PRO A 384 1.08 -0.97 46.80
CA PRO A 384 0.26 -0.80 48.00
C PRO A 384 1.00 -0.12 49.18
N ASN A 385 2.32 -0.30 49.26
CA ASN A 385 3.18 0.34 50.27
C ASN A 385 3.48 1.83 49.97
N GLY A 386 2.99 2.36 48.84
CA GLY A 386 3.19 3.75 48.40
C GLY A 386 4.46 4.03 47.61
N GLU A 387 5.29 3.02 47.36
CA GLU A 387 6.44 3.13 46.46
C GLU A 387 5.96 3.25 45.00
N VAL A 388 6.63 4.10 44.21
CA VAL A 388 6.32 4.34 42.80
C VAL A 388 7.42 3.74 41.93
N VAL A 389 7.02 2.95 40.93
CA VAL A 389 7.92 2.31 39.97
C VAL A 389 7.57 2.77 38.56
N GLU A 390 8.51 3.46 37.90
CA GLU A 390 8.34 3.89 36.50
C GLU A 390 8.52 2.72 35.53
N ALA A 391 7.76 2.74 34.44
CA ALA A 391 7.88 1.77 33.36
C ALA A 391 9.15 2.04 32.53
N THR A 392 10.03 1.06 32.45
CA THR A 392 11.26 1.13 31.65
C THR A 392 11.19 0.30 30.38
N SER A 393 10.32 -0.71 30.34
CA SER A 393 10.09 -1.55 29.15
C SER A 393 9.03 -0.89 28.25
N ILE A 394 9.51 -0.07 27.32
CA ILE A 394 8.68 0.54 26.27
C ILE A 394 9.26 0.10 24.93
N LYS A 395 8.47 -0.63 24.13
CA LYS A 395 8.94 -1.23 22.88
C LYS A 395 7.97 -0.93 21.75
N ASP A 396 8.50 -0.78 20.54
CA ASP A 396 7.71 -0.72 19.32
C ASP A 396 7.72 -2.09 18.66
N ILE A 397 6.52 -2.60 18.36
CA ILE A 397 6.32 -3.80 17.57
C ILE A 397 5.46 -3.49 16.35
N LYS A 398 5.52 -4.36 15.35
CA LYS A 398 4.59 -4.35 14.23
C LYS A 398 3.65 -5.54 14.38
N PRO A 399 2.37 -5.31 14.73
CA PRO A 399 1.45 -6.40 15.05
C PRO A 399 1.10 -7.30 13.84
N MET A 400 1.44 -6.90 12.61
CA MET A 400 1.00 -7.58 11.37
C MET A 400 2.11 -8.20 10.52
N GLU A 401 3.34 -8.36 11.02
CA GLU A 401 4.39 -9.08 10.28
C GLU A 401 4.16 -10.61 10.45
N GLY A 402 3.25 -11.20 9.66
CA GLY A 402 3.06 -12.67 9.67
C GLY A 402 1.88 -13.23 8.87
N TYR A 403 0.91 -12.41 8.47
CA TYR A 403 -0.16 -12.79 7.55
C TYR A 403 -0.12 -11.89 6.31
N ARG A 404 -0.81 -12.28 5.23
CA ARG A 404 -0.84 -11.62 3.90
C ARG A 404 -1.39 -10.17 3.91
N LEU A 405 -1.04 -9.34 4.89
CA LEU A 405 -1.51 -7.99 5.10
C LEU A 405 -0.37 -7.17 5.70
N TYR A 406 0.17 -6.26 4.89
CA TYR A 406 1.25 -5.36 5.27
C TYR A 406 0.70 -3.94 5.38
N SER A 407 1.00 -3.26 6.49
CA SER A 407 0.56 -1.90 6.74
C SER A 407 1.65 -1.07 7.42
N ASP A 408 1.46 0.24 7.48
CA ASP A 408 2.27 1.16 8.30
C ASP A 408 1.83 1.23 9.76
N LEU A 409 0.92 0.33 10.18
CA LEU A 409 0.48 0.21 11.56
C LEU A 409 1.62 -0.33 12.42
N ALA A 410 1.98 0.46 13.44
CA ALA A 410 2.84 0.03 14.52
C ALA A 410 2.09 0.10 15.85
N GLN A 411 2.60 -0.63 16.83
CA GLN A 411 2.06 -0.65 18.17
C GLN A 411 3.20 -0.42 19.16
N LYS A 412 3.02 0.56 20.05
CA LYS A 412 3.90 0.79 21.18
C LYS A 412 3.35 0.05 22.38
N ILE A 413 4.15 -0.84 22.95
CA ILE A 413 3.85 -1.62 24.16
C ILE A 413 4.55 -0.95 25.34
N ILE A 414 3.79 -0.66 26.39
CA ILE A 414 4.30 -0.22 27.69
C ILE A 414 4.03 -1.35 28.68
N SER A 415 5.08 -2.03 29.15
CA SER A 415 4.94 -3.03 30.21
C SER A 415 5.09 -2.36 31.58
N LEU A 416 4.06 -2.46 32.42
CA LEU A 416 4.01 -1.84 33.74
C LEU A 416 4.61 -2.78 34.81
N PRO A 417 5.74 -2.42 35.44
CA PRO A 417 6.42 -3.30 36.39
C PRO A 417 5.70 -3.32 37.74
N ALA A 418 6.00 -4.36 38.54
CA ALA A 418 5.59 -4.48 39.93
C ALA A 418 4.06 -4.40 40.18
N LEU A 419 3.27 -4.81 39.20
CA LEU A 419 1.81 -4.80 39.30
C LEU A 419 1.33 -5.99 40.15
N SER A 420 0.54 -5.71 41.18
CA SER A 420 -0.10 -6.72 42.04
C SER A 420 -1.50 -6.25 42.47
N PRO A 421 -2.38 -7.16 42.92
CA PRO A 421 -3.62 -6.78 43.58
C PRO A 421 -3.41 -5.69 44.65
N GLY A 422 -4.21 -4.63 44.60
CA GLY A 422 -4.09 -3.44 45.45
C GLY A 422 -3.18 -2.34 44.90
N SER A 423 -2.38 -2.62 43.86
CA SER A 423 -1.58 -1.59 43.17
C SER A 423 -2.48 -0.66 42.36
N SER A 424 -1.94 0.50 41.96
CA SER A 424 -2.57 1.39 40.98
C SER A 424 -1.57 1.77 39.90
N ILE A 425 -2.04 2.15 38.73
CA ILE A 425 -1.20 2.56 37.60
C ILE A 425 -1.64 3.92 37.08
N GLU A 426 -0.68 4.67 36.55
CA GLU A 426 -0.92 5.90 35.78
C GLU A 426 -0.23 5.79 34.42
N VAL A 427 -1.01 5.95 33.36
CA VAL A 427 -0.52 6.00 31.99
C VAL A 427 -1.00 7.30 31.38
N TYR A 428 -0.04 8.15 31.01
CA TYR A 428 -0.26 9.45 30.39
C TYR A 428 0.64 9.60 29.17
N TYR A 429 0.04 9.80 28.00
CA TYR A 429 0.80 9.98 26.75
C TYR A 429 0.06 10.92 25.81
N SER A 430 0.77 11.39 24.78
CA SER A 430 0.18 12.09 23.64
C SER A 430 0.45 11.35 22.34
N VAL A 431 -0.52 11.46 21.43
CA VAL A 431 -0.39 11.08 20.02
C VAL A 431 -0.53 12.34 19.19
N ASP A 432 0.56 12.75 18.55
CA ASP A 432 0.58 13.82 17.57
C ASP A 432 0.27 13.21 16.20
N ASP A 433 -0.83 13.64 15.60
CA ASP A 433 -1.23 13.27 14.26
C ASP A 433 -0.86 14.39 13.28
N LEU A 434 0.21 14.10 12.54
CA LEU A 434 0.80 14.96 11.53
C LEU A 434 0.21 14.68 10.13
N GLY A 435 -0.59 13.62 10.00
CA GLY A 435 -1.09 13.10 8.74
C GLY A 435 -2.29 13.85 8.21
N ARG A 436 -2.12 14.54 7.07
CA ARG A 436 -3.23 15.09 6.25
C ARG A 436 -3.91 14.04 5.35
N GLU A 437 -3.44 12.80 5.40
CA GLU A 437 -3.38 11.97 4.19
C GLU A 437 -4.73 11.40 3.76
N ILE A 438 -5.60 11.02 4.71
CA ILE A 438 -6.81 10.26 4.38
C ILE A 438 -8.09 11.08 4.61
N MET A 439 -8.17 11.84 5.70
CA MET A 439 -9.36 12.65 6.03
C MET A 439 -9.23 14.12 5.58
N GLY A 440 -8.07 14.52 5.04
CA GLY A 440 -7.81 15.88 4.59
C GLY A 440 -8.01 16.89 5.73
N LYS A 441 -8.98 17.80 5.55
CA LYS A 441 -9.36 18.79 6.58
C LYS A 441 -10.37 18.28 7.60
N ASN A 442 -10.91 17.07 7.41
CA ASN A 442 -11.93 16.50 8.29
C ASN A 442 -11.30 15.76 9.46
N PHE A 443 -12.04 15.62 10.55
CA PHE A 443 -11.71 14.77 11.68
C PHE A 443 -12.95 14.02 12.16
N GLN A 444 -12.73 12.86 12.77
CA GLN A 444 -13.74 12.11 13.49
C GLN A 444 -13.12 11.48 14.74
N ASP A 445 -13.95 11.17 15.72
CA ASP A 445 -13.56 10.44 16.93
C ASP A 445 -14.70 9.59 17.47
N THR A 446 -14.33 8.47 18.08
CA THR A 446 -15.19 7.69 18.96
C THR A 446 -14.53 7.61 20.33
N PHE A 447 -15.21 8.09 21.36
CA PHE A 447 -14.74 7.99 22.75
C PHE A 447 -15.75 7.19 23.57
N TYR A 448 -15.31 6.09 24.16
CA TYR A 448 -16.16 5.26 25.02
C TYR A 448 -16.10 5.78 26.45
N PHE A 449 -17.26 6.13 27.01
CA PHE A 449 -17.37 6.49 28.43
C PHE A 449 -17.38 5.25 29.31
N GLN A 450 -17.87 4.12 28.82
CA GLN A 450 -18.01 2.86 29.56
C GLN A 450 -16.89 1.87 29.18
N SER A 451 -16.64 0.86 30.03
CA SER A 451 -15.63 -0.21 29.86
C SER A 451 -16.10 -1.52 30.51
N TYR A 452 -15.33 -2.60 30.32
CA TYR A 452 -15.50 -3.88 31.03
C TYR A 452 -15.18 -3.80 32.53
N ASP A 453 -14.49 -2.75 32.95
CA ASP A 453 -14.31 -2.39 34.36
C ASP A 453 -15.07 -1.09 34.66
N PRO A 454 -15.54 -0.89 35.91
CA PRO A 454 -16.24 0.33 36.30
C PRO A 454 -15.35 1.57 36.16
N ILE A 455 -15.96 2.72 35.81
CA ILE A 455 -15.24 3.99 35.65
C ILE A 455 -15.81 5.06 36.57
N LEU A 456 -14.99 5.59 37.48
CA LEU A 456 -15.42 6.66 38.40
C LEU A 456 -15.57 8.01 37.71
N HIS A 457 -14.67 8.33 36.79
CA HIS A 457 -14.62 9.64 36.15
C HIS A 457 -14.05 9.54 34.74
N SER A 458 -14.91 9.80 33.76
CA SER A 458 -14.58 9.76 32.34
C SER A 458 -14.81 11.12 31.69
N VAL A 459 -13.82 11.65 30.99
CA VAL A 459 -13.80 13.02 30.46
C VAL A 459 -13.25 13.05 29.04
N TYR A 460 -14.02 13.62 28.13
CA TYR A 460 -13.56 13.92 26.78
C TYR A 460 -13.55 15.43 26.54
N ILE A 461 -12.41 15.97 26.13
CA ILE A 461 -12.22 17.39 25.83
C ILE A 461 -11.82 17.53 24.36
N LEU A 462 -12.59 18.31 23.60
CA LEU A 462 -12.27 18.69 22.23
C LEU A 462 -12.00 20.19 22.16
N LYS A 463 -10.78 20.57 21.79
CA LYS A 463 -10.42 21.95 21.46
C LYS A 463 -10.32 22.09 19.94
N VAL A 464 -11.10 23.01 19.36
CA VAL A 464 -11.12 23.27 17.91
C VAL A 464 -10.95 24.75 17.61
N PRO A 465 -10.42 25.12 16.43
CA PRO A 465 -10.34 26.51 16.02
C PRO A 465 -11.73 27.12 15.85
N LYS A 466 -11.88 28.41 16.17
CA LYS A 466 -13.15 29.13 15.99
C LYS A 466 -13.65 29.01 14.54
N GLY A 467 -14.92 28.67 14.36
CA GLY A 467 -15.54 28.45 13.05
C GLY A 467 -15.43 27.03 12.49
N LYS A 468 -14.66 26.13 13.13
CA LYS A 468 -14.64 24.71 12.76
C LYS A 468 -16.00 24.08 13.08
N LYS A 469 -16.69 23.59 12.05
CA LYS A 469 -17.99 22.90 12.18
C LYS A 469 -17.80 21.41 12.36
N PHE A 470 -18.56 20.81 13.27
CA PHE A 470 -18.67 19.36 13.46
C PHE A 470 -20.04 19.01 14.05
N ARG A 471 -20.38 17.72 14.01
CA ARG A 471 -21.56 17.12 14.64
C ARG A 471 -21.09 16.11 15.69
N TYR A 472 -21.91 15.90 16.70
CA TYR A 472 -21.66 14.87 17.70
C TYR A 472 -22.96 14.19 18.15
N LYS A 473 -22.84 12.95 18.62
CA LYS A 473 -23.93 12.17 19.24
C LYS A 473 -23.36 11.41 20.42
N VAL A 474 -24.11 11.40 21.51
CA VAL A 474 -23.83 10.56 22.67
C VAL A 474 -24.86 9.44 22.68
N VAL A 475 -24.39 8.20 22.87
CA VAL A 475 -25.20 6.98 22.95
C VAL A 475 -25.06 6.39 24.34
N GLY A 476 -26.15 5.85 24.88
CA GLY A 476 -26.20 5.22 26.22
C GLY A 476 -26.56 6.19 27.36
N ILE A 477 -26.15 7.45 27.28
CA ILE A 477 -26.46 8.49 28.28
C ILE A 477 -26.82 9.83 27.62
N ASN A 478 -27.55 10.68 28.35
CA ASN A 478 -27.91 12.02 27.89
C ASN A 478 -27.03 13.10 28.55
N ILE A 479 -25.84 13.32 27.98
CA ILE A 479 -24.94 14.41 28.39
C ILE A 479 -24.69 15.39 27.25
N LYS A 480 -24.57 16.67 27.59
CA LYS A 480 -24.20 17.75 26.66
C LYS A 480 -22.83 18.31 27.04
N PRO A 481 -22.06 18.85 26.10
CA PRO A 481 -20.77 19.43 26.43
C PRO A 481 -20.95 20.75 27.19
N GLU A 482 -20.09 20.96 28.18
CA GLU A 482 -19.74 22.31 28.61
C GLU A 482 -18.92 22.97 27.49
N VAL A 483 -19.28 24.20 27.11
CA VAL A 483 -18.65 24.93 26.00
C VAL A 483 -18.00 26.21 26.51
N LYS A 484 -16.73 26.40 26.19
CA LYS A 484 -15.95 27.59 26.56
C LYS A 484 -15.21 28.15 25.35
N GLU A 485 -15.30 29.47 25.15
CA GLU A 485 -14.44 30.17 24.18
C GLU A 485 -13.13 30.61 24.84
N GLU A 486 -12.01 30.36 24.17
CA GLU A 486 -10.68 30.85 24.53
C GLU A 486 -10.04 31.50 23.30
N LYS A 487 -9.23 32.55 23.43
CA LYS A 487 -8.70 33.36 22.30
C LYS A 487 -8.37 32.54 21.03
N GLY A 488 -9.28 32.56 20.05
CA GLY A 488 -9.11 31.89 18.73
C GLY A 488 -9.69 30.47 18.61
N ASP A 489 -10.09 29.85 19.73
CA ASP A 489 -10.52 28.45 19.83
C ASP A 489 -11.84 28.29 20.62
N VAL A 490 -12.49 27.14 20.46
CA VAL A 490 -13.65 26.72 21.24
C VAL A 490 -13.36 25.35 21.85
N ILE A 491 -13.61 25.21 23.16
CA ILE A 491 -13.40 24.00 23.93
C ILE A 491 -14.76 23.40 24.29
N TYR A 492 -14.94 22.12 23.97
CA TYR A 492 -16.09 21.31 24.33
C TYR A 492 -15.64 20.23 25.31
N LYS A 493 -16.33 20.09 26.44
CA LYS A 493 -16.03 19.10 27.47
C LYS A 493 -17.27 18.26 27.78
N TRP A 494 -17.18 16.96 27.54
CA TRP A 494 -18.15 15.98 28.00
C TRP A 494 -17.58 15.24 29.20
N GLU A 495 -18.41 15.02 30.21
CA GLU A 495 -18.00 14.37 31.46
C GLU A 495 -19.11 13.42 31.93
N ALA A 496 -18.71 12.25 32.40
CA ALA A 496 -19.58 11.25 33.01
C ALA A 496 -18.87 10.63 34.23
N ARG A 497 -19.66 10.21 35.22
CA ARG A 497 -19.18 9.70 36.51
C ARG A 497 -19.92 8.43 36.91
N ASP A 498 -19.26 7.62 37.74
CA ASP A 498 -19.83 6.41 38.34
C ASP A 498 -20.47 5.47 37.31
N LEU A 499 -19.75 5.20 36.22
CA LEU A 499 -20.21 4.38 35.12
C LEU A 499 -20.05 2.89 35.45
N PRO A 500 -21.11 2.09 35.26
CA PRO A 500 -21.08 0.68 35.59
C PRO A 500 -20.21 -0.10 34.59
N GLN A 501 -19.68 -1.23 35.06
CA GLN A 501 -18.96 -2.17 34.21
C GLN A 501 -19.88 -2.84 33.19
N ILE A 502 -19.31 -3.24 32.06
CA ILE A 502 -19.94 -4.13 31.09
C ILE A 502 -19.49 -5.54 31.43
N LEU A 503 -20.43 -6.43 31.75
CA LEU A 503 -20.14 -7.84 31.97
C LEU A 503 -20.05 -8.55 30.61
N PRO A 504 -18.93 -9.23 30.29
CA PRO A 504 -18.82 -9.98 29.05
C PRO A 504 -19.69 -11.23 29.10
N GLU A 505 -20.57 -11.40 28.12
CA GLU A 505 -21.40 -12.60 27.97
C GLU A 505 -21.07 -13.31 26.64
N PRO A 506 -21.07 -14.65 26.61
CA PRO A 506 -20.91 -15.40 25.37
C PRO A 506 -21.94 -14.94 24.32
N SER A 507 -21.46 -14.60 23.12
CA SER A 507 -22.29 -14.12 22.00
C SER A 507 -23.07 -12.81 22.25
N MET A 508 -22.65 -11.98 23.22
CA MET A 508 -23.21 -10.64 23.37
C MET A 508 -23.03 -9.78 22.10
N PRO A 509 -23.86 -8.75 21.88
CA PRO A 509 -23.64 -7.79 20.80
C PRO A 509 -22.24 -7.15 20.88
N PRO A 510 -21.70 -6.66 19.76
CA PRO A 510 -20.37 -6.07 19.75
C PRO A 510 -20.30 -4.85 20.69
N TYR A 511 -19.11 -4.59 21.20
CA TYR A 511 -18.87 -3.60 22.24
C TYR A 511 -19.47 -2.21 21.95
N ASN A 512 -19.47 -1.81 20.68
CA ASN A 512 -19.97 -0.51 20.24
C ASN A 512 -21.50 -0.40 20.15
N GLU A 513 -22.26 -1.48 20.31
CA GLU A 513 -23.71 -1.45 20.44
C GLU A 513 -24.17 -1.34 21.91
N ILE A 514 -23.35 -1.83 22.83
CA ILE A 514 -23.68 -1.90 24.26
C ILE A 514 -23.04 -0.79 25.08
N ALA A 515 -21.85 -0.32 24.69
CA ALA A 515 -21.11 0.65 25.47
C ALA A 515 -21.69 2.06 25.31
N THR A 516 -21.61 2.85 26.38
CA THR A 516 -21.85 4.29 26.30
C THR A 516 -20.68 4.97 25.58
N TYR A 517 -20.96 5.77 24.54
CA TYR A 517 -19.92 6.48 23.79
C TYR A 517 -20.36 7.82 23.20
N LEU A 518 -19.36 8.65 22.88
CA LEU A 518 -19.47 9.87 22.09
C LEU A 518 -18.87 9.63 20.72
N PHE A 519 -19.64 9.93 19.67
CA PHE A 519 -19.16 10.00 18.30
C PHE A 519 -19.12 11.44 17.82
N ILE A 520 -18.01 11.85 17.23
CA ILE A 520 -17.80 13.19 16.66
C ILE A 520 -17.37 13.05 15.21
N SER A 521 -17.88 13.95 14.35
CA SER A 521 -17.46 14.03 12.96
C SER A 521 -17.58 15.42 12.39
N SER A 522 -16.57 15.87 11.65
CA SER A 522 -16.62 17.11 10.87
C SER A 522 -17.08 16.93 9.43
N PHE A 523 -17.37 15.70 8.99
CA PHE A 523 -17.94 15.47 7.66
C PHE A 523 -19.32 16.13 7.55
N LYS A 524 -19.57 16.80 6.43
CA LYS A 524 -20.81 17.56 6.22
C LYS A 524 -21.99 16.66 5.88
N SER A 525 -21.73 15.56 5.17
CA SER A 525 -22.76 14.63 4.70
C SER A 525 -22.17 13.28 4.31
N TRP A 526 -23.02 12.26 4.21
CA TRP A 526 -22.65 10.98 3.60
C TRP A 526 -22.28 11.12 2.12
N LYS A 527 -22.82 12.14 1.42
CA LYS A 527 -22.46 12.44 0.04
C LYS A 527 -20.99 12.82 -0.10
N GLU A 528 -20.47 13.64 0.81
CA GLU A 528 -19.04 14.01 0.82
C GLU A 528 -18.13 12.77 0.90
N ILE A 529 -18.50 11.78 1.73
CA ILE A 529 -17.76 10.53 1.87
C ILE A 529 -17.89 9.67 0.61
N SER A 530 -19.12 9.52 0.09
CA SER A 530 -19.38 8.77 -1.14
C SER A 530 -18.65 9.35 -2.34
N ASP A 531 -18.65 10.68 -2.50
CA ASP A 531 -17.96 11.38 -3.59
C ASP A 531 -16.45 11.14 -3.49
N TRP A 532 -15.86 11.26 -2.30
CA TRP A 532 -14.43 10.99 -2.09
C TRP A 532 -14.06 9.53 -2.43
N VAL A 533 -14.84 8.54 -1.95
CA VAL A 533 -14.61 7.13 -2.29
C VAL A 533 -14.75 6.89 -3.79
N TYR A 534 -15.72 7.53 -4.45
CA TYR A 534 -15.90 7.45 -5.90
C TYR A 534 -14.68 8.03 -6.64
N GLU A 535 -14.19 9.20 -6.23
CA GLU A 535 -13.05 9.88 -6.86
C GLU A 535 -11.75 9.08 -6.78
N ILE A 536 -11.50 8.37 -5.67
CA ILE A 536 -10.29 7.55 -5.52
C ILE A 536 -10.41 6.17 -6.19
N SER A 537 -11.61 5.61 -6.29
CA SER A 537 -11.82 4.24 -6.81
C SER A 537 -12.15 4.20 -8.31
N GLU A 538 -12.94 5.14 -8.84
CA GLU A 538 -13.40 5.09 -10.23
C GLU A 538 -12.27 5.16 -11.26
N PRO A 539 -11.22 6.00 -11.11
CA PRO A 539 -10.12 6.03 -12.07
C PRO A 539 -9.34 4.70 -12.17
N GLN A 540 -9.43 3.85 -11.15
CA GLN A 540 -8.67 2.61 -11.03
C GLN A 540 -9.28 1.45 -11.84
N ILE A 541 -10.52 1.60 -12.35
CA ILE A 541 -11.22 0.55 -13.10
C ILE A 541 -10.75 0.42 -14.56
N LYS A 542 -9.83 1.28 -15.04
CA LYS A 542 -9.38 1.26 -16.44
C LYS A 542 -8.76 -0.09 -16.79
N ALA A 543 -9.30 -0.73 -17.83
CA ALA A 543 -8.86 -2.02 -18.31
C ALA A 543 -7.96 -1.90 -19.55
N GLY A 544 -6.83 -2.59 -19.50
CA GLY A 544 -5.89 -2.82 -20.59
C GLY A 544 -6.30 -4.00 -21.46
N ASN A 545 -5.46 -4.31 -22.45
CA ASN A 545 -5.82 -5.28 -23.48
C ASN A 545 -5.89 -6.72 -22.97
N GLU A 546 -5.01 -7.12 -22.04
CA GLU A 546 -5.01 -8.46 -21.46
C GLU A 546 -6.26 -8.73 -20.62
N LEU A 547 -6.65 -7.77 -19.77
CA LEU A 547 -7.89 -7.87 -18.99
C LEU A 547 -9.11 -7.95 -19.93
N LYS A 548 -9.17 -7.12 -20.98
CA LYS A 548 -10.22 -7.19 -22.01
C LYS A 548 -10.29 -8.56 -22.69
N LYS A 549 -9.15 -9.13 -23.05
CA LYS A 549 -9.07 -10.47 -23.67
C LYS A 549 -9.58 -11.54 -22.72
N LYS A 550 -9.16 -11.50 -21.45
CA LYS A 550 -9.61 -12.46 -20.45
C LYS A 550 -11.11 -12.37 -20.17
N VAL A 551 -11.66 -11.17 -20.08
CA VAL A 551 -13.11 -11.00 -19.92
C VAL A 551 -13.87 -11.60 -21.09
N LYS A 552 -13.44 -11.34 -22.33
CA LYS A 552 -14.04 -11.95 -23.53
C LYS A 552 -13.99 -13.48 -23.52
N GLU A 553 -12.88 -14.06 -23.04
CA GLU A 553 -12.72 -15.50 -22.86
C GLU A 553 -13.69 -16.05 -21.81
N LEU A 554 -13.76 -15.41 -20.64
CA LEU A 554 -14.61 -15.84 -19.52
C LEU A 554 -16.08 -15.86 -19.89
N VAL A 555 -16.55 -14.85 -20.62
CA VAL A 555 -17.96 -14.74 -21.02
C VAL A 555 -18.27 -15.39 -22.37
N LYS A 556 -17.30 -16.05 -23.01
CA LYS A 556 -17.53 -16.77 -24.26
C LYS A 556 -18.56 -17.88 -24.01
N ASN A 557 -19.58 -17.95 -24.87
CA ASN A 557 -20.68 -18.92 -24.76
C ASN A 557 -21.53 -18.79 -23.47
N THR A 558 -21.45 -17.67 -22.75
CA THR A 558 -22.37 -17.40 -21.63
C THR A 558 -23.63 -16.71 -22.14
N GLY A 559 -24.79 -17.27 -21.79
CA GLY A 559 -26.09 -16.79 -22.26
C GLY A 559 -26.58 -15.58 -21.48
N SER A 560 -26.95 -15.77 -20.21
CA SER A 560 -27.63 -14.74 -19.44
C SER A 560 -26.69 -13.68 -18.87
N ARG A 561 -27.24 -12.51 -18.56
CA ARG A 561 -26.54 -11.45 -17.82
C ARG A 561 -26.01 -11.96 -16.47
N MET A 562 -26.77 -12.82 -15.80
CA MET A 562 -26.40 -13.42 -14.51
C MET A 562 -25.24 -14.41 -14.64
N ASP A 563 -25.22 -15.22 -15.72
CA ASP A 563 -24.10 -16.15 -15.96
C ASP A 563 -22.78 -15.41 -16.16
N LYS A 564 -22.82 -14.25 -16.84
CA LYS A 564 -21.64 -13.38 -17.01
C LYS A 564 -21.15 -12.84 -15.67
N ILE A 565 -22.06 -12.39 -14.81
CA ILE A 565 -21.72 -11.89 -13.47
C ILE A 565 -21.09 -13.02 -12.64
N LYS A 566 -21.76 -14.17 -12.58
CA LYS A 566 -21.29 -15.36 -11.87
C LYS A 566 -19.88 -15.76 -12.32
N ARG A 567 -19.64 -15.84 -13.63
CA ARG A 567 -18.35 -16.26 -14.18
C ARG A 567 -17.21 -15.29 -13.87
N ILE A 568 -17.49 -14.00 -13.86
CA ILE A 568 -16.53 -12.96 -13.48
C ILE A 568 -16.25 -13.02 -11.97
N TYR A 569 -17.29 -13.16 -11.15
CA TYR A 569 -17.18 -13.31 -9.69
C TYR A 569 -16.32 -14.53 -9.33
N GLU A 570 -16.67 -15.70 -9.84
CA GLU A 570 -15.93 -16.96 -9.65
C GLU A 570 -14.46 -16.82 -10.06
N TYR A 571 -14.20 -16.16 -11.20
CA TYR A 571 -12.83 -15.92 -11.62
C TYR A 571 -12.04 -15.13 -10.58
N VAL A 572 -12.60 -14.04 -10.05
CA VAL A 572 -11.90 -13.17 -9.10
C VAL A 572 -11.65 -13.88 -7.78
N ILE A 573 -12.65 -14.55 -7.20
CA ILE A 573 -12.49 -15.23 -5.90
C ILE A 573 -11.47 -16.38 -5.98
N THR A 574 -11.38 -17.09 -7.13
CA THR A 574 -10.47 -18.24 -7.27
C THR A 574 -9.08 -17.86 -7.77
N ASN A 575 -8.93 -16.80 -8.56
CA ASN A 575 -7.67 -16.50 -9.27
C ASN A 575 -6.90 -15.30 -8.72
N ILE A 576 -7.44 -14.59 -7.72
CA ILE A 576 -6.80 -13.43 -7.11
C ILE A 576 -6.61 -13.73 -5.63
N ARG A 577 -5.36 -13.83 -5.18
CA ARG A 577 -5.03 -14.12 -3.79
C ARG A 577 -5.30 -12.88 -2.92
N TYR A 578 -5.90 -13.06 -1.76
CA TYR A 578 -6.03 -11.97 -0.81
C TYR A 578 -4.65 -11.56 -0.25
N VAL A 579 -4.19 -10.35 -0.61
CA VAL A 579 -2.99 -9.72 -0.05
C VAL A 579 -3.25 -8.22 0.10
N GLY A 580 -3.22 -7.69 1.32
CA GLY A 580 -3.40 -6.25 1.55
C GLY A 580 -2.09 -5.51 1.73
N LEU A 581 -1.98 -4.35 1.07
CA LEU A 581 -0.86 -3.41 1.16
C LEU A 581 -1.43 -2.05 1.55
N GLU A 582 -1.64 -1.85 2.85
CA GLU A 582 -2.39 -0.72 3.41
C GLU A 582 -1.44 0.33 3.98
N PHE A 583 -0.75 1.04 3.08
CA PHE A 583 0.15 2.14 3.43
C PHE A 583 -0.47 3.49 3.04
N GLY A 584 -0.64 4.40 4.00
CA GLY A 584 -1.23 5.73 3.78
C GLY A 584 -2.57 5.66 3.01
N ILE A 585 -2.66 6.41 1.90
CA ILE A 585 -3.89 6.44 1.07
C ILE A 585 -4.23 5.08 0.45
N SER A 586 -3.26 4.18 0.25
CA SER A 586 -3.50 2.82 -0.25
C SER A 586 -4.26 1.95 0.75
N GLY A 587 -4.51 2.40 1.98
CA GLY A 587 -5.52 1.79 2.85
C GLY A 587 -6.94 1.91 2.28
N PHE A 588 -7.23 2.99 1.54
CA PHE A 588 -8.58 3.30 1.01
C PHE A 588 -8.66 3.31 -0.52
N MET A 589 -7.61 3.76 -1.19
CA MET A 589 -7.53 3.80 -2.65
C MET A 589 -7.14 2.41 -3.18
N PRO A 590 -7.96 1.78 -4.04
CA PRO A 590 -7.58 0.51 -4.65
C PRO A 590 -6.47 0.69 -5.68
N HIS A 591 -5.69 -0.36 -5.90
CA HIS A 591 -4.78 -0.48 -7.02
C HIS A 591 -5.54 -0.55 -8.35
N LYS A 592 -4.85 -0.28 -9.46
CA LYS A 592 -5.46 -0.37 -10.79
C LYS A 592 -5.90 -1.79 -11.09
N ALA A 593 -7.08 -1.95 -11.69
CA ALA A 593 -7.62 -3.25 -12.06
C ALA A 593 -6.63 -4.08 -12.91
N ASP A 594 -5.89 -3.44 -13.82
CA ASP A 594 -4.86 -4.10 -14.62
C ASP A 594 -3.67 -4.63 -13.80
N GLU A 595 -3.29 -3.92 -12.74
CA GLU A 595 -2.19 -4.33 -11.84
C GLU A 595 -2.65 -5.52 -11.00
N VAL A 596 -3.83 -5.43 -10.38
CA VAL A 596 -4.46 -6.54 -9.64
C VAL A 596 -4.60 -7.78 -10.55
N PHE A 597 -5.08 -7.59 -11.78
CA PHE A 597 -5.20 -8.66 -12.76
C PHE A 597 -3.85 -9.25 -13.15
N ARG A 598 -2.81 -8.43 -13.33
CA ARG A 598 -1.48 -8.88 -13.74
C ARG A 598 -0.77 -9.65 -12.64
N TYR A 599 -0.82 -9.13 -11.41
CA TYR A 599 -0.07 -9.67 -10.27
C TYR A 599 -0.81 -10.75 -9.48
N LYS A 600 -2.12 -10.94 -9.74
CA LYS A 600 -2.95 -12.00 -9.14
C LYS A 600 -3.02 -11.91 -7.60
N TYR A 601 -2.94 -10.71 -7.06
CA TYR A 601 -3.19 -10.44 -5.65
C TYR A 601 -3.86 -9.07 -5.46
N GLY A 602 -4.55 -8.92 -4.34
CA GLY A 602 -5.17 -7.66 -3.89
C GLY A 602 -6.06 -7.89 -2.67
N ASP A 603 -6.42 -6.82 -1.96
CA ASP A 603 -7.34 -6.84 -0.82
C ASP A 603 -8.82 -6.63 -1.25
N CYS A 604 -9.70 -6.34 -0.28
CA CYS A 604 -11.14 -6.20 -0.50
C CYS A 604 -11.49 -5.15 -1.56
N LYS A 605 -10.88 -3.97 -1.48
CA LYS A 605 -11.10 -2.86 -2.43
C LYS A 605 -10.49 -3.16 -3.80
N ASP A 606 -9.36 -3.85 -3.86
CA ASP A 606 -8.72 -4.25 -5.11
C ASP A 606 -9.55 -5.28 -5.88
N LYS A 607 -10.02 -6.32 -5.17
CA LYS A 607 -10.89 -7.35 -5.76
C LYS A 607 -12.22 -6.77 -6.23
N ALA A 608 -12.83 -5.87 -5.46
CA ALA A 608 -14.03 -5.13 -5.88
C ALA A 608 -13.79 -4.27 -7.14
N THR A 609 -12.63 -3.60 -7.22
CA THR A 609 -12.23 -2.77 -8.35
C THR A 609 -11.99 -3.59 -9.62
N LEU A 610 -11.33 -4.74 -9.50
CA LEU A 610 -11.13 -5.67 -10.61
C LEU A 610 -12.46 -6.22 -11.13
N MET A 611 -13.35 -6.70 -10.25
CA MET A 611 -14.68 -7.17 -10.65
C MET A 611 -15.48 -6.06 -11.36
N LYS A 612 -15.44 -4.83 -10.83
CA LYS A 612 -16.10 -3.67 -11.43
C LYS A 612 -15.58 -3.40 -12.84
N SER A 613 -14.26 -3.42 -13.02
CA SER A 613 -13.63 -3.27 -14.33
C SER A 613 -14.10 -4.35 -15.31
N MET A 614 -14.05 -5.62 -14.89
CA MET A 614 -14.45 -6.76 -15.73
C MET A 614 -15.92 -6.70 -16.15
N LEU A 615 -16.83 -6.33 -15.23
CA LEU A 615 -18.25 -6.18 -15.52
C LEU A 615 -18.53 -5.01 -16.47
N SER A 616 -17.79 -3.90 -16.35
CA SER A 616 -17.94 -2.74 -17.23
C SER A 616 -17.65 -3.10 -18.69
N LEU A 617 -16.70 -4.00 -18.95
CA LEU A 617 -16.31 -4.45 -20.28
C LEU A 617 -17.39 -5.28 -20.99
N VAL A 618 -18.35 -5.83 -20.25
CA VAL A 618 -19.51 -6.56 -20.78
C VAL A 618 -20.82 -5.77 -20.65
N GLY A 619 -20.73 -4.46 -20.40
CA GLY A 619 -21.87 -3.56 -20.33
C GLY A 619 -22.71 -3.70 -19.05
N ILE A 620 -22.17 -4.35 -18.01
CA ILE A 620 -22.89 -4.57 -16.76
C ILE A 620 -22.52 -3.47 -15.76
N LYS A 621 -23.50 -2.61 -15.46
CA LYS A 621 -23.36 -1.57 -14.46
C LYS A 621 -23.22 -2.18 -13.05
N SER A 622 -22.17 -1.77 -12.34
CA SER A 622 -21.85 -2.20 -10.97
C SER A 622 -21.37 -1.01 -10.13
N TYR A 623 -21.44 -1.15 -8.81
CA TYR A 623 -21.25 -0.08 -7.84
C TYR A 623 -20.31 -0.52 -6.73
N PHE A 624 -19.26 0.26 -6.49
CA PHE A 624 -18.38 0.05 -5.35
C PHE A 624 -19.19 0.20 -4.06
N THR A 625 -19.01 -0.69 -3.10
CA THR A 625 -19.91 -0.78 -1.93
C THR A 625 -19.10 -1.00 -0.68
N LEU A 626 -19.30 -0.13 0.32
CA LEU A 626 -18.64 -0.23 1.61
C LEU A 626 -19.54 -0.95 2.61
N ILE A 627 -18.97 -1.91 3.32
CA ILE A 627 -19.60 -2.71 4.37
C ILE A 627 -19.03 -2.28 5.73
N ARG A 628 -19.93 -2.19 6.70
CA ARG A 628 -19.60 -2.25 8.12
C ARG A 628 -19.96 -3.66 8.57
N THR A 629 -18.96 -4.49 8.78
CA THR A 629 -19.16 -5.90 9.13
C THR A 629 -19.83 -6.04 10.50
N ARG A 630 -20.42 -7.21 10.76
CA ARG A 630 -21.27 -7.47 11.93
C ARG A 630 -20.57 -7.27 13.28
N ASP A 631 -19.27 -7.52 13.36
CA ASP A 631 -18.42 -7.29 14.53
C ASP A 631 -18.28 -5.80 14.89
N LEU A 632 -18.53 -4.90 13.93
CA LEU A 632 -18.65 -3.47 14.20
C LEU A 632 -20.10 -3.06 14.49
N GLY A 633 -21.07 -3.97 14.50
CA GLY A 633 -22.45 -3.64 14.84
C GLY A 633 -23.14 -2.67 13.86
N HIS A 634 -24.31 -2.18 14.25
CA HIS A 634 -25.19 -1.39 13.41
C HIS A 634 -24.57 -0.05 12.93
N LEU A 635 -24.88 0.33 11.68
CA LEU A 635 -24.43 1.58 11.09
C LEU A 635 -25.33 2.74 11.54
N ASP A 636 -24.82 3.56 12.45
CA ASP A 636 -25.49 4.82 12.79
C ASP A 636 -25.34 5.85 11.66
N LYS A 637 -26.44 6.11 10.96
CA LYS A 637 -26.54 7.05 9.82
C LYS A 637 -26.80 8.50 10.21
N ASP A 638 -27.07 8.81 11.48
CA ASP A 638 -27.39 10.18 11.91
C ASP A 638 -26.20 11.13 11.75
N ILE A 639 -24.99 10.59 11.92
CA ILE A 639 -23.74 11.33 11.79
C ILE A 639 -22.86 10.66 10.72
N PRO A 640 -22.50 11.38 9.65
CA PRO A 640 -21.60 10.86 8.61
C PRO A 640 -20.19 10.63 9.16
N GLY A 641 -19.54 9.56 8.74
CA GLY A 641 -18.14 9.29 9.06
C GLY A 641 -17.61 8.07 8.32
N LEU A 642 -16.29 7.89 8.33
CA LEU A 642 -15.65 6.68 7.81
C LEU A 642 -15.84 5.56 8.85
N LYS A 643 -16.97 4.84 8.73
CA LYS A 643 -17.45 3.81 9.67
C LYS A 643 -17.43 2.39 9.09
N PHE A 644 -16.76 2.20 7.96
CA PHE A 644 -16.70 0.95 7.20
C PHE A 644 -15.32 0.33 7.31
N ASN A 645 -15.26 -1.00 7.30
CA ASN A 645 -14.02 -1.77 7.40
C ASN A 645 -13.87 -2.84 6.31
N HIS A 646 -14.84 -2.93 5.39
CA HIS A 646 -14.80 -3.86 4.27
C HIS A 646 -15.34 -3.21 2.99
N ALA A 647 -14.91 -3.72 1.84
CA ALA A 647 -15.30 -3.23 0.52
C ALA A 647 -15.65 -4.40 -0.42
N ILE A 648 -16.83 -4.32 -1.02
CA ILE A 648 -17.38 -5.31 -1.94
C ILE A 648 -17.95 -4.62 -3.21
N LEU A 649 -18.56 -5.40 -4.09
CA LEU A 649 -19.22 -4.88 -5.29
C LEU A 649 -20.72 -5.15 -5.26
N THR A 650 -21.51 -4.23 -5.84
CA THR A 650 -22.95 -4.41 -5.99
C THR A 650 -23.37 -4.31 -7.45
N VAL A 651 -24.25 -5.20 -7.89
CA VAL A 651 -24.95 -5.13 -9.19
C VAL A 651 -26.46 -5.09 -8.96
N LYS A 652 -27.21 -4.69 -9.99
CA LYS A 652 -28.68 -4.87 -9.99
C LYS A 652 -29.07 -6.09 -10.81
N ASP A 653 -30.06 -6.85 -10.41
CA ASP A 653 -30.70 -7.87 -11.27
C ASP A 653 -31.61 -7.21 -12.33
N ASP A 654 -32.24 -8.04 -13.18
CA ASP A 654 -33.13 -7.55 -14.24
C ASP A 654 -34.44 -6.93 -13.69
N LYS A 655 -34.77 -7.20 -12.42
CA LYS A 655 -35.91 -6.60 -11.69
C LYS A 655 -35.50 -5.34 -10.91
N GLY A 656 -34.22 -4.96 -10.94
CA GLY A 656 -33.68 -3.81 -10.22
C GLY A 656 -33.30 -4.08 -8.75
N ASN A 657 -33.39 -5.32 -8.27
CA ASN A 657 -32.95 -5.72 -6.94
C ASN A 657 -31.43 -5.69 -6.83
N PHE A 658 -30.92 -5.39 -5.64
CA PHE A 658 -29.48 -5.35 -5.40
C PHE A 658 -28.94 -6.75 -5.13
N ILE A 659 -27.85 -7.09 -5.81
CA ILE A 659 -27.05 -8.30 -5.59
C ILE A 659 -25.66 -7.85 -5.16
N PHE A 660 -25.22 -8.37 -4.02
CA PHE A 660 -23.93 -8.06 -3.40
C PHE A 660 -22.93 -9.17 -3.74
N LEU A 661 -21.69 -8.78 -4.06
CA LEU A 661 -20.63 -9.64 -4.54
C LEU A 661 -19.37 -9.36 -3.72
N ASP A 662 -19.05 -10.25 -2.77
CA ASP A 662 -17.82 -10.15 -1.99
C ASP A 662 -16.67 -10.91 -2.67
N GLY A 663 -15.71 -10.18 -3.23
CA GLY A 663 -14.55 -10.77 -3.89
C GLY A 663 -13.57 -11.48 -2.93
N THR A 664 -13.72 -11.27 -1.63
CA THR A 664 -12.88 -11.87 -0.59
C THR A 664 -13.43 -13.19 -0.07
N ALA A 665 -14.65 -13.53 -0.45
CA ALA A 665 -15.35 -14.74 -0.03
C ALA A 665 -14.92 -15.95 -0.86
N GLU A 666 -13.68 -16.41 -0.68
CA GLU A 666 -13.04 -17.48 -1.48
C GLU A 666 -13.80 -18.82 -1.41
N ASP A 667 -14.49 -19.06 -0.29
CA ASP A 667 -15.27 -20.28 -0.03
C ASP A 667 -16.79 -20.07 -0.04
N THR A 668 -17.28 -18.91 -0.54
CA THR A 668 -18.73 -18.61 -0.58
C THR A 668 -19.28 -18.63 -2.01
N PRO A 669 -20.29 -19.48 -2.30
CA PRO A 669 -20.90 -19.56 -3.61
C PRO A 669 -21.50 -18.25 -4.11
N PHE A 670 -21.59 -18.11 -5.44
CA PHE A 670 -22.25 -16.97 -6.06
C PHE A 670 -23.72 -16.84 -5.62
N GLY A 671 -24.10 -15.66 -5.15
CA GLY A 671 -25.45 -15.36 -4.67
C GLY A 671 -25.59 -15.41 -3.15
N GLU A 672 -24.53 -15.83 -2.45
CA GLU A 672 -24.43 -15.83 -0.98
C GLU A 672 -23.33 -14.86 -0.52
N LEU A 673 -23.29 -14.61 0.79
CA LEU A 673 -22.27 -13.78 1.43
C LEU A 673 -21.79 -14.41 2.74
N PRO A 674 -20.54 -14.16 3.16
CA PRO A 674 -20.03 -14.57 4.46
C PRO A 674 -20.92 -14.09 5.62
N GLY A 675 -20.96 -14.87 6.71
CA GLY A 675 -21.79 -14.54 7.88
C GLY A 675 -21.47 -13.18 8.52
N MET A 676 -20.25 -12.66 8.34
CA MET A 676 -19.84 -11.33 8.81
C MET A 676 -20.48 -10.17 8.03
N ASP A 677 -20.93 -10.41 6.80
CA ASP A 677 -21.57 -9.41 5.93
C ASP A 677 -23.09 -9.43 6.04
N GLN A 678 -23.66 -10.61 6.34
CA GLN A 678 -25.10 -10.80 6.40
C GLN A 678 -25.78 -9.98 7.51
N GLY A 679 -26.96 -9.44 7.20
CA GLY A 679 -27.75 -8.65 8.16
C GLY A 679 -27.22 -7.24 8.44
N THR A 680 -26.08 -6.87 7.84
CA THR A 680 -25.44 -5.54 8.01
C THR A 680 -26.04 -4.50 7.05
N GLU A 681 -25.72 -3.23 7.29
CA GLU A 681 -26.04 -2.14 6.37
C GLU A 681 -24.81 -1.72 5.57
N VAL A 682 -25.04 -1.40 4.30
CA VAL A 682 -23.99 -1.02 3.33
C VAL A 682 -24.24 0.35 2.75
N MET A 683 -23.16 0.99 2.33
CA MET A 683 -23.21 2.20 1.51
C MET A 683 -22.77 1.88 0.09
N VAL A 684 -23.73 1.85 -0.83
CA VAL A 684 -23.47 1.73 -2.27
C VAL A 684 -23.05 3.10 -2.80
N VAL A 685 -21.84 3.18 -3.33
CA VAL A 685 -21.23 4.40 -3.84
C VAL A 685 -21.68 4.66 -5.27
N THR A 686 -22.32 5.81 -5.49
CA THR A 686 -22.79 6.24 -6.81
C THR A 686 -22.39 7.69 -7.08
N LYS A 687 -22.39 8.09 -8.37
CA LYS A 687 -22.11 9.46 -8.80
C LYS A 687 -23.12 10.48 -8.25
N ASP A 688 -24.37 10.05 -8.02
CA ASP A 688 -25.46 10.91 -7.57
C ASP A 688 -25.54 10.97 -6.02
N GLY A 689 -24.73 10.16 -5.32
CA GLY A 689 -24.66 10.08 -3.87
C GLY A 689 -24.82 8.65 -3.33
N PRO A 690 -24.73 8.47 -2.00
CA PRO A 690 -24.78 7.16 -1.37
C PRO A 690 -26.19 6.57 -1.38
N ILE A 691 -26.30 5.27 -1.63
CA ILE A 691 -27.53 4.51 -1.42
C ILE A 691 -27.29 3.53 -0.27
N PHE A 692 -28.07 3.64 0.80
CA PHE A 692 -28.00 2.70 1.91
C PHE A 692 -28.92 1.50 1.68
N LYS A 693 -28.39 0.30 1.93
CA LYS A 693 -29.15 -0.96 1.83
C LYS A 693 -28.79 -1.88 2.99
N LYS A 694 -29.73 -2.74 3.36
CA LYS A 694 -29.49 -3.84 4.29
C LYS A 694 -29.23 -5.11 3.49
N ILE A 695 -28.18 -5.84 3.86
CA ILE A 695 -27.91 -7.17 3.31
C ILE A 695 -28.89 -8.16 3.97
N PRO A 696 -29.59 -9.00 3.19
CA PRO A 696 -30.48 -10.01 3.75
C PRO A 696 -29.68 -11.04 4.55
N ILE A 697 -30.33 -11.64 5.56
CA ILE A 697 -29.80 -12.83 6.22
C ILE A 697 -30.28 -14.03 5.40
N PHE A 698 -29.37 -14.88 4.95
CA PHE A 698 -29.72 -16.08 4.19
C PHE A 698 -30.27 -17.16 5.14
N SER A 699 -31.20 -17.98 4.66
CA SER A 699 -31.77 -19.08 5.45
C SER A 699 -30.71 -20.15 5.72
N TYR A 700 -30.76 -20.81 6.88
CA TYR A 700 -29.87 -21.94 7.19
C TYR A 700 -30.00 -23.09 6.17
N THR A 701 -31.17 -23.25 5.56
CA THR A 701 -31.45 -24.26 4.52
C THR A 701 -30.61 -24.06 3.26
N THR A 702 -29.97 -22.89 3.10
CA THR A 702 -29.04 -22.61 1.99
C THR A 702 -27.69 -23.29 2.24
N ASN A 703 -27.28 -23.44 3.51
CA ASN A 703 -26.07 -24.15 3.91
C ASN A 703 -26.18 -25.68 3.77
N GLU A 704 -27.41 -26.23 3.69
CA GLU A 704 -27.65 -27.67 3.52
C GLU A 704 -27.58 -28.13 2.05
N LYS A 705 -27.55 -27.19 1.10
CA LYS A 705 -27.61 -27.46 -0.35
C LYS A 705 -26.28 -27.30 -1.08
N ASN A 706 -25.29 -26.68 -0.44
CA ASN A 706 -23.92 -26.52 -0.93
C ASN A 706 -23.01 -27.51 -0.20
#